data_AF-A0A933FPW3-F1
#
_entry.id   AF-A0A933FPW3-F1
#
_cell.length_a   1.000
_cell.length_b   1.000
_cell.length_c   1.000
_cell.angle_alpha   90.00
_cell.angle_beta   90.00
_cell.angle_gamma   90.00
#
_symmetry.space_group_name_H-M   'P 1'
#
loop_
_entity.id
_entity.type
_entity.pdbx_description
1 polymer ?
#
loop_
_entity_poly.entity_id
_entity_poly.type
_entity_poly.pdbx_seq_one_letter_code
_entity_poly.pdbx_strand_id
1 'polypeptide(L)'
;MLVANTGDDEEQSLKELVPIGAPQLQARPELWVSLAAEGLPITDQHRNWWIRGLQGLFEVRSFALDRFAEYLLQTRRAIEDGQPILSALGVAFPALHVPRDTVFFRSLNDKTAGHVSKWKALYTQAIKRRACYLVKQTPSQALLLEEDLVAAFQKVKESIPEGLHLTVTAFIHANSGWKKDAADLAQCEWELIKPLFDGLKREKFNLGKATLEFYDEREADLLTADEREYLKRLSEAGRSEAQDDDEQFYHGHRQELKEQPSLKTRWDRFIFGTPVETEDFLLGVALCLERLFDQDIPSSKRRLKITCDRRTKKDLRDLNVDAGLYFARRYRGLKELFASRVSWDVGDLMNFEELSEQWRKVSRPYVNRSVAKSALQLKFLLELEVELSTGTTETCFRQLLWTYEPNAIVSELFGDWSRLVEHPLVYCRVGREPVSAKGSFQSIDLRNVRSLSPAYGQDRGSFVAIYKNEHNISLIWPANLIEAQEQGLVAEHTAAMLLRLFQAFQQSYAGAIAGFVEKGLACDLLVKQAEDYGALLHAICKDAKGDRNRDKLLRPLLGIGTVAVDGGRITALVAPWHPLRLAAMANKSNLVASLVRHLLTTDEVFFGDATLFFKELERELSHPYYPEIVLGWHDKKPELLSLTDNHLDYSLHEAPVISNDGFDDTNESPSETSSLIVDLTRRYLSLYPHERANLSVVLFNCDSARLPYALVDKISELHEDEEDMRCQIFLRHRDGQKLRELYEKIIGSSDADADTFVSSEAAKDFMARLRIAIMADQAPVPDPKDGPPHDIVFLQDVIARHARLEWY
;
A
#
# COMPACT_ATOMS: atom_id res chain seq x y z
N MET A 1 -11.02 -30.36 -44.28
CA MET A 1 -9.90 -31.30 -44.07
C MET A 1 -9.48 -31.13 -42.62
N LEU A 2 -9.67 -32.14 -41.76
CA LEU A 2 -9.21 -32.13 -40.36
C LEU A 2 -7.84 -32.81 -40.36
N VAL A 3 -6.78 -32.08 -40.01
CA VAL A 3 -5.42 -32.63 -39.95
C VAL A 3 -5.04 -32.83 -38.48
N ALA A 4 -4.65 -34.04 -38.12
CA ALA A 4 -4.12 -34.36 -36.79
C ALA A 4 -2.63 -34.01 -36.75
N ASN A 5 -2.19 -33.31 -35.71
CA ASN A 5 -0.87 -32.71 -35.60
C ASN A 5 0.22 -33.79 -35.41
N THR A 6 1.11 -33.96 -36.40
CA THR A 6 2.29 -34.84 -36.29
C THR A 6 3.52 -34.23 -36.99
N GLY A 7 4.15 -33.22 -36.38
CA GLY A 7 5.54 -32.82 -36.68
C GLY A 7 5.78 -31.32 -36.89
N ASP A 8 6.91 -30.82 -36.39
CA ASP A 8 7.34 -29.40 -36.42
C ASP A 8 7.56 -28.83 -37.85
N ASP A 9 7.75 -29.68 -38.86
CA ASP A 9 7.98 -29.24 -40.24
C ASP A 9 6.70 -28.76 -40.98
N GLU A 10 5.51 -29.01 -40.43
CA GLU A 10 4.23 -28.60 -41.05
C GLU A 10 3.72 -27.22 -40.58
N GLU A 11 4.36 -26.59 -39.59
CA GLU A 11 3.94 -25.27 -39.05
C GLU A 11 3.96 -24.14 -40.09
N GLN A 12 4.89 -24.19 -41.04
CA GLN A 12 4.99 -23.16 -42.09
C GLN A 12 3.82 -23.21 -43.08
N SER A 13 3.33 -24.40 -43.42
CA SER A 13 2.18 -24.58 -44.30
C SER A 13 0.84 -24.33 -43.58
N LEU A 14 0.80 -24.53 -42.27
CA LEU A 14 -0.39 -24.25 -41.44
C LEU A 14 -0.67 -22.74 -41.26
N LYS A 15 0.35 -21.86 -41.41
CA LYS A 15 0.17 -20.39 -41.39
C LYS A 15 -0.61 -19.83 -42.58
N GLU A 16 -0.69 -20.57 -43.69
CA GLU A 16 -1.49 -20.19 -44.87
C GLU A 16 -2.95 -20.67 -44.79
N LEU A 17 -3.28 -21.51 -43.81
CA LEU A 17 -4.63 -22.02 -43.59
C LEU A 17 -5.37 -21.14 -42.59
N VAL A 18 -6.60 -20.72 -42.92
CA VAL A 18 -7.47 -20.00 -41.98
C VAL A 18 -7.99 -21.01 -40.95
N PRO A 19 -7.61 -20.90 -39.65
CA PRO A 19 -8.14 -21.79 -38.64
C PRO A 19 -9.64 -21.53 -38.47
N ILE A 20 -10.48 -22.56 -38.63
CA ILE A 20 -11.91 -22.50 -38.33
C ILE A 20 -12.12 -23.15 -36.96
N GLY A 21 -12.06 -22.35 -35.91
CA GLY A 21 -12.36 -22.73 -34.53
C GLY A 21 -13.52 -21.92 -33.94
N ALA A 22 -13.89 -22.21 -32.69
CA ALA A 22 -14.95 -21.51 -31.97
C ALA A 22 -14.76 -19.96 -31.96
N PRO A 23 -13.54 -19.40 -31.77
CA PRO A 23 -13.33 -17.96 -31.82
C PRO A 23 -13.62 -17.35 -33.19
N GLN A 24 -13.21 -18.00 -34.29
CA GLN A 24 -13.42 -17.49 -35.65
C GLN A 24 -14.90 -17.56 -36.06
N LEU A 25 -15.63 -18.56 -35.57
CA LEU A 25 -17.08 -18.64 -35.75
C LEU A 25 -17.81 -17.57 -34.94
N GLN A 26 -17.41 -17.31 -33.68
CA GLN A 26 -18.01 -16.28 -32.83
C GLN A 26 -17.70 -14.86 -33.30
N ALA A 27 -16.55 -14.64 -33.95
CA ALA A 27 -16.16 -13.35 -34.54
C ALA A 27 -17.05 -12.90 -35.72
N ARG A 28 -17.97 -13.75 -36.21
CA ARG A 28 -18.89 -13.44 -37.32
C ARG A 28 -20.37 -13.58 -36.93
N PRO A 29 -20.89 -12.76 -36.00
CA PRO A 29 -22.29 -12.83 -35.55
C PRO A 29 -23.30 -12.61 -36.69
N GLU A 30 -22.91 -11.86 -37.74
CA GLU A 30 -23.66 -11.65 -38.98
C GLU A 30 -24.10 -12.99 -39.61
N LEU A 31 -23.19 -13.98 -39.68
CA LEU A 31 -23.46 -15.27 -40.30
C LEU A 31 -24.46 -16.09 -39.47
N TRP A 32 -24.28 -16.09 -38.15
CA TRP A 32 -25.19 -16.78 -37.24
C TRP A 32 -26.60 -16.23 -37.29
N VAL A 33 -26.75 -14.91 -37.25
CA VAL A 33 -28.06 -14.26 -37.36
C VAL A 33 -28.66 -14.46 -38.74
N SER A 34 -27.86 -14.44 -39.81
CA SER A 34 -28.38 -14.66 -41.18
C SER A 34 -29.08 -16.02 -41.32
N LEU A 35 -28.48 -17.08 -40.75
CA LEU A 35 -29.03 -18.44 -40.74
C LEU A 35 -30.18 -18.56 -39.73
N ALA A 36 -29.99 -18.07 -38.49
CA ALA A 36 -31.00 -18.18 -37.45
C ALA A 36 -32.27 -17.36 -37.75
N ALA A 37 -32.19 -16.31 -38.57
CA ALA A 37 -33.30 -15.48 -38.98
C ALA A 37 -34.02 -15.95 -40.27
N GLU A 38 -33.57 -17.03 -40.91
CA GLU A 38 -34.18 -17.52 -42.15
C GLU A 38 -35.64 -17.94 -41.92
N GLY A 39 -36.57 -17.38 -42.69
CA GLY A 39 -38.01 -17.67 -42.53
C GLY A 39 -38.69 -17.03 -41.30
N LEU A 40 -38.00 -16.20 -40.52
CA LEU A 40 -38.61 -15.47 -39.39
C LEU A 40 -39.26 -14.14 -39.83
N PRO A 41 -40.37 -13.71 -39.19
CA PRO A 41 -41.04 -12.44 -39.48
C PRO A 41 -40.32 -11.25 -38.83
N ILE A 42 -39.02 -11.04 -39.13
CA ILE A 42 -38.22 -9.93 -38.60
C ILE A 42 -37.66 -9.02 -39.70
N THR A 43 -37.64 -7.72 -39.45
CA THR A 43 -37.11 -6.69 -40.38
C THR A 43 -35.58 -6.69 -40.39
N ASP A 44 -34.98 -6.06 -41.40
CA ASP A 44 -33.51 -5.88 -41.46
C ASP A 44 -32.97 -5.08 -40.26
N GLN A 45 -33.77 -4.13 -39.74
CA GLN A 45 -33.43 -3.39 -38.54
C GLN A 45 -33.39 -4.31 -37.31
N HIS A 46 -34.35 -5.25 -37.16
CA HIS A 46 -34.34 -6.24 -36.08
C HIS A 46 -33.19 -7.24 -36.22
N ARG A 47 -32.82 -7.63 -37.45
CA ARG A 47 -31.61 -8.44 -37.71
C ARG A 47 -30.36 -7.72 -37.23
N ASN A 48 -30.22 -6.43 -37.55
CA ASN A 48 -29.11 -5.61 -37.07
C ASN A 48 -29.11 -5.52 -35.54
N TRP A 49 -30.24 -5.32 -34.87
CA TRP A 49 -30.29 -5.33 -33.40
C TRP A 49 -29.84 -6.65 -32.80
N TRP A 50 -30.26 -7.78 -33.39
CA TRP A 50 -29.81 -9.09 -32.96
C TRP A 50 -28.29 -9.22 -33.10
N ILE A 51 -27.72 -8.82 -34.24
CA ILE A 51 -26.27 -8.80 -34.46
C ILE A 51 -25.55 -7.94 -33.40
N ARG A 52 -26.03 -6.71 -33.16
CA ARG A 52 -25.46 -5.81 -32.15
C ARG A 52 -25.58 -6.36 -30.73
N GLY A 53 -26.66 -7.07 -30.44
CA GLY A 53 -26.85 -7.82 -29.20
C GLY A 53 -25.81 -8.91 -29.01
N LEU A 54 -25.54 -9.72 -30.03
CA LEU A 54 -24.52 -10.78 -29.95
C LEU A 54 -23.10 -10.21 -29.86
N GLN A 55 -22.80 -9.13 -30.60
CA GLN A 55 -21.53 -8.40 -30.46
C GLN A 55 -21.36 -7.91 -29.02
N GLY A 56 -22.41 -7.31 -28.43
CA GLY A 56 -22.40 -6.87 -27.03
C GLY A 56 -22.22 -8.02 -26.05
N LEU A 57 -22.85 -9.18 -26.29
CA LEU A 57 -22.69 -10.39 -25.48
C LEU A 57 -21.24 -10.90 -25.47
N PHE A 58 -20.59 -10.94 -26.65
CA PHE A 58 -19.20 -11.39 -26.78
C PHE A 58 -18.19 -10.45 -26.12
N GLU A 59 -18.50 -9.15 -26.02
CA GLU A 59 -17.68 -8.21 -25.26
C GLU A 59 -17.79 -8.38 -23.74
N VAL A 60 -18.84 -9.05 -23.23
CA VAL A 60 -19.04 -9.25 -21.79
C VAL A 60 -18.37 -10.54 -21.31
N ARG A 61 -18.52 -11.64 -22.05
CA ARG A 61 -17.96 -12.93 -21.65
C ARG A 61 -17.84 -13.87 -22.84
N SER A 62 -16.83 -14.74 -22.84
CA SER A 62 -16.76 -15.88 -23.76
C SER A 62 -17.71 -17.00 -23.33
N PHE A 63 -18.45 -17.54 -24.29
CA PHE A 63 -19.35 -18.68 -24.09
C PHE A 63 -18.85 -19.87 -24.92
N ALA A 64 -19.06 -21.09 -24.41
CA ALA A 64 -18.85 -22.28 -25.21
C ALA A 64 -19.80 -22.28 -26.41
N LEU A 65 -19.34 -22.83 -27.54
CA LEU A 65 -20.03 -22.71 -28.83
C LEU A 65 -21.43 -23.36 -28.82
N ASP A 66 -21.57 -24.45 -28.08
CA ASP A 66 -22.83 -25.16 -27.82
C ASP A 66 -23.84 -24.26 -27.09
N ARG A 67 -23.43 -23.56 -26.03
CA ARG A 67 -24.30 -22.64 -25.28
C ARG A 67 -24.72 -21.44 -26.11
N PHE A 68 -23.79 -20.90 -26.88
CA PHE A 68 -24.08 -19.81 -27.80
C PHE A 68 -25.07 -20.23 -28.90
N ALA A 69 -24.88 -21.42 -29.48
CA ALA A 69 -25.79 -21.98 -30.47
C ALA A 69 -27.19 -22.22 -29.86
N GLU A 70 -27.27 -22.77 -28.65
CA GLU A 70 -28.54 -22.97 -27.94
C GLU A 70 -29.26 -21.63 -27.67
N TYR A 71 -28.53 -20.58 -27.29
CA TYR A 71 -29.10 -19.24 -27.11
C TYR A 71 -29.74 -18.70 -28.38
N LEU A 72 -29.09 -18.89 -29.53
CA LEU A 72 -29.63 -18.50 -30.83
C LEU A 72 -30.86 -19.32 -31.22
N LEU A 73 -30.82 -20.63 -31.00
CA LEU A 73 -31.95 -21.52 -31.29
C LEU A 73 -33.17 -21.21 -30.42
N GLN A 74 -32.97 -20.93 -29.13
CA GLN A 74 -34.05 -20.51 -28.24
C GLN A 74 -34.60 -19.13 -28.61
N THR A 75 -33.73 -18.20 -28.99
CA THR A 75 -34.17 -16.88 -29.48
C THR A 75 -35.02 -17.03 -30.75
N ARG A 76 -34.59 -17.88 -31.69
CA ARG A 76 -35.36 -18.20 -32.89
C ARG A 76 -36.74 -18.77 -32.55
N ARG A 77 -36.80 -19.81 -31.72
CA ARG A 77 -38.07 -20.44 -31.30
C ARG A 77 -39.00 -19.43 -30.66
N ALA A 78 -38.49 -18.57 -29.78
CA ALA A 78 -39.29 -17.52 -29.15
C ALA A 78 -39.88 -16.54 -30.18
N ILE A 79 -39.16 -16.22 -31.25
CA ILE A 79 -39.68 -15.39 -32.37
C ILE A 79 -40.74 -16.14 -33.18
N GLU A 80 -40.54 -17.44 -33.45
CA GLU A 80 -41.55 -18.29 -34.11
C GLU A 80 -42.84 -18.38 -33.28
N ASP A 81 -42.70 -18.40 -31.95
CA ASP A 81 -43.80 -18.36 -30.98
C ASP A 81 -44.42 -16.95 -30.82
N GLY A 82 -43.99 -15.97 -31.61
CA GLY A 82 -44.58 -14.63 -31.71
C GLY A 82 -43.96 -13.55 -30.81
N GLN A 83 -42.81 -13.81 -30.16
CA GLN A 83 -42.12 -12.80 -29.36
C GLN A 83 -41.36 -11.79 -30.25
N PRO A 84 -41.46 -10.47 -29.99
CA PRO A 84 -40.57 -9.48 -30.59
C PRO A 84 -39.10 -9.76 -30.22
N ILE A 85 -38.15 -9.40 -31.08
CA ILE A 85 -36.71 -9.72 -30.91
C ILE A 85 -36.15 -9.34 -29.53
N LEU A 86 -36.49 -8.16 -29.00
CA LEU A 86 -36.02 -7.72 -27.68
C LEU A 86 -36.56 -8.61 -26.54
N SER A 87 -37.80 -9.07 -26.65
CA SER A 87 -38.38 -10.01 -25.70
C SER A 87 -37.81 -11.42 -25.88
N ALA A 88 -37.64 -11.87 -27.12
CA ALA A 88 -37.11 -13.19 -27.47
C ALA A 88 -35.69 -13.41 -26.94
N LEU A 89 -34.82 -12.40 -27.00
CA LEU A 89 -33.47 -12.44 -26.43
C LEU A 89 -33.48 -12.62 -24.90
N GLY A 90 -34.47 -12.05 -24.21
CA GLY A 90 -34.68 -12.22 -22.77
C GLY A 90 -35.34 -13.56 -22.40
N VAL A 91 -36.16 -14.12 -23.29
CA VAL A 91 -36.71 -15.48 -23.18
C VAL A 91 -35.60 -16.54 -23.25
N ALA A 92 -34.62 -16.34 -24.13
CA ALA A 92 -33.52 -17.28 -24.35
C ALA A 92 -32.42 -17.24 -23.27
N PHE A 93 -32.47 -16.32 -22.31
CA PHE A 93 -31.48 -16.19 -21.22
C PHE A 93 -31.09 -17.48 -20.49
N PRO A 94 -31.99 -18.46 -20.27
CA PRO A 94 -31.61 -19.72 -19.62
C PRO A 94 -30.47 -20.46 -20.33
N ALA A 95 -30.35 -20.36 -21.66
CA ALA A 95 -29.24 -20.95 -22.41
C ALA A 95 -27.87 -20.32 -22.05
N LEU A 96 -27.86 -19.07 -21.57
CA LEU A 96 -26.67 -18.37 -21.09
C LEU A 96 -26.47 -18.49 -19.58
N HIS A 97 -27.25 -19.34 -18.91
CA HIS A 97 -27.29 -19.49 -17.45
C HIS A 97 -27.75 -18.21 -16.73
N VAL A 98 -28.63 -17.44 -17.37
CA VAL A 98 -29.27 -16.25 -16.82
C VAL A 98 -30.76 -16.58 -16.63
N PRO A 99 -31.43 -16.14 -15.57
CA PRO A 99 -32.87 -16.39 -15.42
C PRO A 99 -33.64 -15.68 -16.54
N ARG A 100 -34.69 -16.35 -17.03
CA ARG A 100 -35.58 -15.84 -18.07
C ARG A 100 -36.16 -14.49 -17.65
N ASP A 101 -36.07 -13.49 -18.52
CA ASP A 101 -36.74 -12.21 -18.31
C ASP A 101 -37.19 -11.63 -19.64
N THR A 102 -38.48 -11.83 -19.93
CA THR A 102 -39.10 -11.42 -21.19
C THR A 102 -39.13 -9.89 -21.39
N VAL A 103 -38.99 -9.09 -20.34
CA VAL A 103 -39.07 -7.62 -20.42
C VAL A 103 -37.71 -6.93 -20.34
N PHE A 104 -36.63 -7.66 -20.08
CA PHE A 104 -35.32 -7.09 -19.75
C PHE A 104 -34.79 -6.07 -20.77
N PHE A 105 -34.83 -6.42 -22.06
CA PHE A 105 -34.29 -5.56 -23.13
C PHE A 105 -35.28 -4.52 -23.64
N ARG A 106 -36.51 -4.43 -23.08
CA ARG A 106 -37.51 -3.43 -23.50
C ARG A 106 -37.12 -1.99 -23.18
N SER A 107 -36.06 -1.79 -22.39
CA SER A 107 -35.45 -0.48 -22.17
C SER A 107 -34.74 0.08 -23.41
N LEU A 108 -34.44 -0.77 -24.42
CA LEU A 108 -33.88 -0.35 -25.69
C LEU A 108 -34.98 0.13 -26.65
N ASN A 109 -34.69 1.21 -27.37
CA ASN A 109 -35.54 1.78 -28.42
C ASN A 109 -34.79 1.80 -29.75
N ASP A 110 -35.45 2.21 -30.83
CA ASP A 110 -34.88 2.20 -32.18
C ASP A 110 -33.56 2.96 -32.33
N LYS A 111 -33.34 3.98 -31.49
CA LYS A 111 -32.11 4.77 -31.47
C LYS A 111 -31.01 4.09 -30.66
N THR A 112 -31.34 3.35 -29.61
CA THR A 112 -30.35 2.75 -28.70
C THR A 112 -30.01 1.31 -29.02
N ALA A 113 -30.93 0.54 -29.61
CA ALA A 113 -30.74 -0.88 -29.95
C ALA A 113 -29.70 -1.11 -31.07
N GLY A 114 -29.29 -0.07 -31.80
CA GLY A 114 -28.18 -0.13 -32.76
C GLY A 114 -26.78 -0.02 -32.13
N HIS A 115 -26.66 0.37 -30.86
CA HIS A 115 -25.37 0.62 -30.20
C HIS A 115 -24.92 -0.59 -29.38
N VAL A 116 -23.79 -1.20 -29.76
CA VAL A 116 -23.19 -2.36 -29.06
C VAL A 116 -22.93 -2.07 -27.58
N SER A 117 -22.48 -0.86 -27.23
CA SER A 117 -22.20 -0.47 -25.84
C SER A 117 -23.42 -0.54 -24.91
N LYS A 118 -24.63 -0.30 -25.43
CA LYS A 118 -25.87 -0.41 -24.66
C LYS A 118 -26.24 -1.87 -24.38
N TRP A 119 -26.04 -2.74 -25.37
CA TRP A 119 -26.20 -4.19 -25.19
C TRP A 119 -25.20 -4.75 -24.19
N LYS A 120 -23.92 -4.38 -24.31
CA LYS A 120 -22.87 -4.76 -23.35
C LYS A 120 -23.28 -4.45 -21.91
N ALA A 121 -23.68 -3.20 -21.64
CA ALA A 121 -24.10 -2.79 -20.29
C ALA A 121 -25.25 -3.62 -19.73
N LEU A 122 -26.27 -3.94 -20.56
CA LEU A 122 -27.40 -4.76 -20.15
C LEU A 122 -27.01 -6.22 -19.91
N TYR A 123 -26.18 -6.83 -20.77
CA TYR A 123 -25.69 -8.18 -20.54
C TYR A 123 -24.79 -8.27 -19.29
N THR A 124 -23.90 -7.29 -19.06
CA THR A 124 -23.12 -7.18 -17.82
C THR A 124 -24.04 -7.11 -16.60
N GLN A 125 -25.10 -6.30 -16.66
CA GLN A 125 -26.08 -6.20 -15.59
C GLN A 125 -26.82 -7.53 -15.33
N ALA A 126 -27.26 -8.23 -16.38
CA ALA A 126 -27.94 -9.51 -16.25
C ALA A 126 -27.06 -10.58 -15.62
N ILE A 127 -25.81 -10.69 -16.07
CA ILE A 127 -24.86 -11.69 -15.57
C ILE A 127 -24.48 -11.36 -14.12
N LYS A 128 -24.10 -10.12 -13.82
CA LYS A 128 -23.63 -9.72 -12.49
C LYS A 128 -24.72 -9.70 -11.43
N ARG A 129 -25.94 -9.27 -11.78
CA ARG A 129 -27.02 -9.03 -10.81
C ARG A 129 -28.09 -10.12 -10.80
N ARG A 130 -28.04 -11.12 -11.68
CA ARG A 130 -29.07 -12.16 -11.76
C ARG A 130 -28.49 -13.57 -11.87
N ALA A 131 -27.55 -13.80 -12.79
CA ALA A 131 -26.97 -15.12 -12.98
C ALA A 131 -26.22 -15.64 -11.74
N CYS A 132 -25.59 -14.74 -10.97
CA CYS A 132 -24.91 -15.09 -9.71
C CYS A 132 -25.84 -15.82 -8.72
N TYR A 133 -27.12 -15.43 -8.66
CA TYR A 133 -28.07 -16.03 -7.74
C TYR A 133 -28.40 -17.48 -8.09
N LEU A 134 -28.42 -17.85 -9.38
CA LEU A 134 -28.67 -19.22 -9.82
C LEU A 134 -27.55 -20.19 -9.43
N VAL A 135 -26.34 -19.69 -9.14
CA VAL A 135 -25.23 -20.49 -8.59
C VAL A 135 -25.06 -20.32 -7.08
N LYS A 136 -26.05 -19.72 -6.41
CA LYS A 136 -26.06 -19.38 -4.97
C LYS A 136 -24.93 -18.45 -4.55
N GLN A 137 -24.71 -17.40 -5.34
CA GLN A 137 -23.76 -16.34 -5.06
C GLN A 137 -24.43 -14.96 -5.05
N THR A 138 -23.95 -14.06 -4.19
CA THR A 138 -24.28 -12.64 -4.26
C THR A 138 -23.56 -11.98 -5.44
N PRO A 139 -23.91 -10.74 -5.84
CA PRO A 139 -23.15 -9.99 -6.82
C PRO A 139 -21.68 -9.74 -6.42
N SER A 140 -21.36 -9.83 -5.12
CA SER A 140 -19.99 -9.79 -4.58
C SER A 140 -19.36 -11.18 -4.44
N GLN A 141 -19.95 -12.21 -5.08
CA GLN A 141 -19.50 -13.61 -5.09
C GLN A 141 -19.49 -14.34 -3.73
N ALA A 142 -20.13 -13.78 -2.70
CA ALA A 142 -20.31 -14.47 -1.43
C ALA A 142 -21.34 -15.59 -1.58
N LEU A 143 -21.07 -16.76 -1.00
CA LEU A 143 -21.99 -17.90 -1.04
C LEU A 143 -23.26 -17.61 -0.24
N LEU A 144 -24.41 -17.93 -0.82
CA LEU A 144 -25.71 -17.89 -0.17
C LEU A 144 -25.96 -19.23 0.52
N LEU A 145 -26.16 -19.19 1.83
CA LEU A 145 -26.44 -20.38 2.62
C LEU A 145 -27.90 -20.81 2.46
N GLU A 146 -28.14 -22.11 2.64
CA GLU A 146 -29.49 -22.67 2.59
C GLU A 146 -30.41 -22.03 3.63
N GLU A 147 -29.92 -21.83 4.85
CA GLU A 147 -30.67 -21.20 5.95
C GLU A 147 -31.16 -19.80 5.58
N ASP A 148 -30.30 -18.99 4.96
CA ASP A 148 -30.64 -17.63 4.51
C ASP A 148 -31.73 -17.65 3.43
N LEU A 149 -31.64 -18.59 2.49
CA LEU A 149 -32.61 -18.75 1.41
C LEU A 149 -33.96 -19.29 1.92
N VAL A 150 -33.95 -20.21 2.90
CA VAL A 150 -35.17 -20.69 3.57
C VAL A 150 -35.86 -19.53 4.30
N ALA A 151 -35.10 -18.75 5.08
CA ALA A 151 -35.61 -17.60 5.81
C ALA A 151 -36.16 -16.52 4.87
N ALA A 152 -35.46 -16.25 3.76
CA ALA A 152 -35.94 -15.33 2.72
C ALA A 152 -37.23 -15.84 2.08
N PHE A 153 -37.29 -17.12 1.69
CA PHE A 153 -38.46 -17.71 1.06
C PHE A 153 -39.70 -17.67 1.95
N GLN A 154 -39.56 -17.96 3.26
CA GLN A 154 -40.67 -17.89 4.21
C GLN A 154 -41.29 -16.48 4.28
N LYS A 155 -40.46 -15.42 4.23
CA LYS A 155 -40.91 -14.03 4.27
C LYS A 155 -41.65 -13.60 3.00
N VAL A 156 -41.26 -14.13 1.85
CA VAL A 156 -41.77 -13.70 0.53
C VAL A 156 -42.68 -14.73 -0.13
N LYS A 157 -43.03 -15.83 0.57
CA LYS A 157 -43.77 -16.97 0.02
C LYS A 157 -45.09 -16.57 -0.65
N GLU A 158 -45.80 -15.60 -0.07
CA GLU A 158 -47.08 -15.11 -0.61
C GLU A 158 -46.91 -14.25 -1.88
N SER A 159 -45.73 -13.68 -2.09
CA SER A 159 -45.41 -12.88 -3.28
C SER A 159 -44.95 -13.71 -4.48
N ILE A 160 -44.57 -14.97 -4.26
CA ILE A 160 -44.16 -15.92 -5.30
C ILE A 160 -45.38 -16.80 -5.64
N PRO A 161 -45.75 -16.99 -6.93
CA PRO A 161 -46.87 -17.87 -7.30
C PRO A 161 -46.74 -19.30 -6.78
N GLU A 162 -47.83 -19.88 -6.26
CA GLU A 162 -47.85 -21.23 -5.66
C GLU A 162 -47.30 -22.31 -6.58
N GLY A 163 -47.56 -22.22 -7.89
CA GLY A 163 -47.03 -23.16 -8.89
C GLY A 163 -45.50 -23.21 -8.99
N LEU A 164 -44.80 -22.19 -8.51
CA LEU A 164 -43.33 -22.11 -8.52
C LEU A 164 -42.70 -22.53 -7.18
N HIS A 165 -43.49 -22.75 -6.13
CA HIS A 165 -42.97 -23.05 -4.79
C HIS A 165 -42.18 -24.36 -4.75
N LEU A 166 -42.58 -25.37 -5.53
CA LEU A 166 -41.85 -26.63 -5.63
C LEU A 166 -40.47 -26.43 -6.27
N THR A 167 -40.39 -25.65 -7.35
CA THR A 167 -39.13 -25.34 -8.05
C THR A 167 -38.19 -24.51 -7.16
N VAL A 168 -38.72 -23.51 -6.45
CA VAL A 168 -37.95 -22.70 -5.51
C VAL A 168 -37.44 -23.54 -4.34
N THR A 169 -38.27 -24.41 -3.79
CA THR A 169 -37.89 -25.29 -2.66
C THR A 169 -36.82 -26.30 -3.09
N ALA A 170 -36.95 -26.91 -4.27
CA ALA A 170 -35.93 -27.79 -4.84
C ALA A 170 -34.59 -27.08 -5.03
N PHE A 171 -34.61 -25.83 -5.54
CA PHE A 171 -33.41 -25.00 -5.66
C PHE A 171 -32.76 -24.67 -4.30
N ILE A 172 -33.56 -24.34 -3.29
CA ILE A 172 -33.05 -24.00 -1.94
C ILE A 172 -32.29 -25.18 -1.33
N HIS A 173 -32.79 -26.41 -1.47
CA HIS A 173 -32.15 -27.61 -0.92
C HIS A 173 -31.04 -28.22 -1.81
N ALA A 174 -30.87 -27.76 -3.05
CA ALA A 174 -29.80 -28.24 -3.93
C ALA A 174 -28.42 -27.65 -3.56
N ASN A 175 -27.31 -28.35 -3.80
CA ASN A 175 -25.99 -27.74 -3.57
C ASN A 175 -25.72 -26.58 -4.56
N SER A 176 -24.80 -25.68 -4.21
CA SER A 176 -24.36 -24.57 -5.06
C SER A 176 -23.80 -25.04 -6.42
N GLY A 177 -23.78 -24.12 -7.39
CA GLY A 177 -23.35 -24.37 -8.77
C GLY A 177 -24.49 -24.58 -9.77
N TRP A 178 -24.14 -24.69 -11.06
CA TRP A 178 -25.12 -24.86 -12.13
C TRP A 178 -25.57 -26.32 -12.24
N LYS A 179 -26.78 -26.61 -11.77
CA LYS A 179 -27.40 -27.94 -11.76
C LYS A 179 -28.80 -27.91 -12.35
N LYS A 180 -29.46 -29.07 -12.41
CA LYS A 180 -30.84 -29.19 -12.89
C LYS A 180 -31.79 -28.25 -12.16
N ASP A 181 -31.72 -28.15 -10.83
CA ASP A 181 -32.60 -27.29 -10.03
C ASP A 181 -32.39 -25.80 -10.34
N ALA A 182 -31.13 -25.39 -10.59
CA ALA A 182 -30.81 -24.03 -11.04
C ALA A 182 -31.32 -23.76 -12.46
N ALA A 183 -31.23 -24.75 -13.36
CA ALA A 183 -31.76 -24.66 -14.71
C ALA A 183 -33.29 -24.59 -14.73
N ASP A 184 -33.96 -25.38 -13.90
CA ASP A 184 -35.43 -25.36 -13.73
C ASP A 184 -35.89 -24.02 -13.16
N LEU A 185 -35.16 -23.46 -12.18
CA LEU A 185 -35.42 -22.11 -11.66
C LEU A 185 -35.15 -21.03 -12.71
N ALA A 186 -34.13 -21.18 -13.56
CA ALA A 186 -33.80 -20.24 -14.63
C ALA A 186 -34.93 -20.09 -15.67
N GLN A 187 -35.75 -21.14 -15.87
CA GLN A 187 -36.90 -21.09 -16.77
C GLN A 187 -38.05 -20.24 -16.24
N CYS A 188 -38.07 -19.94 -14.94
CA CYS A 188 -39.08 -19.07 -14.33
C CYS A 188 -38.80 -17.61 -14.68
N GLU A 189 -39.85 -16.81 -14.91
CA GLU A 189 -39.69 -15.37 -15.13
C GLU A 189 -39.05 -14.71 -13.92
N TRP A 190 -37.99 -13.94 -14.15
CA TRP A 190 -37.18 -13.30 -13.11
C TRP A 190 -38.03 -12.49 -12.14
N GLU A 191 -38.98 -11.70 -12.63
CA GLU A 191 -39.84 -10.87 -11.77
C GLU A 191 -40.71 -11.69 -10.79
N LEU A 192 -40.96 -12.98 -11.08
CA LEU A 192 -41.71 -13.88 -10.20
C LEU A 192 -40.85 -14.53 -9.11
N ILE A 193 -39.53 -14.67 -9.34
CA ILE A 193 -38.58 -15.32 -8.42
C ILE A 193 -37.64 -14.33 -7.73
N LYS A 194 -37.48 -13.12 -8.25
CA LYS A 194 -36.65 -12.03 -7.71
C LYS A 194 -36.92 -11.72 -6.23
N PRO A 195 -38.17 -11.75 -5.70
CA PRO A 195 -38.41 -11.50 -4.28
C PRO A 195 -37.60 -12.40 -3.33
N LEU A 196 -37.25 -13.61 -3.76
CA LEU A 196 -36.38 -14.53 -2.99
C LEU A 196 -35.01 -13.93 -2.69
N PHE A 197 -34.49 -13.09 -3.59
CA PHE A 197 -33.12 -12.58 -3.54
C PHE A 197 -33.02 -11.12 -3.09
N ASP A 198 -34.12 -10.37 -3.09
CA ASP A 198 -34.10 -8.94 -2.73
C ASP A 198 -33.83 -8.71 -1.23
N GLY A 199 -34.26 -9.62 -0.35
CA GLY A 199 -34.04 -9.57 1.10
C GLY A 199 -32.63 -10.01 1.57
N LEU A 200 -31.78 -10.49 0.65
CA LEU A 200 -30.42 -10.97 0.96
C LEU A 200 -29.36 -9.86 0.85
N LYS A 201 -29.75 -8.64 0.50
CA LYS A 201 -28.86 -7.47 0.51
C LYS A 201 -28.65 -7.05 1.96
N ARG A 202 -27.39 -6.95 2.40
CA ARG A 202 -27.07 -6.32 3.70
C ARG A 202 -27.71 -4.93 3.73
N GLU A 203 -28.56 -4.68 4.74
CA GLU A 203 -29.04 -3.32 4.99
C GLU A 203 -27.84 -2.39 5.11
N LYS A 204 -27.87 -1.25 4.42
CA LYS A 204 -26.82 -0.24 4.56
C LYS A 204 -26.79 0.16 6.03
N PHE A 205 -25.60 0.07 6.63
CA PHE A 205 -25.44 0.45 8.02
C PHE A 205 -25.87 1.89 8.23
N ASN A 206 -26.67 2.11 9.27
CA ASN A 206 -27.23 3.39 9.60
C ASN A 206 -26.66 3.86 10.94
N LEU A 207 -25.90 4.96 10.92
CA LEU A 207 -25.20 5.46 12.10
C LEU A 207 -26.17 5.87 13.21
N GLY A 208 -27.26 6.58 12.87
CA GLY A 208 -28.28 6.99 13.84
C GLY A 208 -28.99 5.80 14.48
N LYS A 209 -29.40 4.82 13.68
CA LYS A 209 -30.07 3.60 14.17
C LYS A 209 -29.16 2.76 15.08
N ALA A 210 -27.92 2.50 14.65
CA ALA A 210 -26.97 1.74 15.46
C ALA A 210 -26.59 2.44 16.77
N THR A 211 -26.58 3.79 16.78
CA THR A 211 -26.35 4.57 18.00
C THR A 211 -27.55 4.51 18.93
N LEU A 212 -28.78 4.57 18.41
CA LEU A 212 -29.99 4.35 19.21
C LEU A 212 -29.99 2.95 19.84
N GLU A 213 -29.72 1.91 19.05
CA GLU A 213 -29.62 0.53 19.54
C GLU A 213 -28.57 0.39 20.65
N PHE A 214 -27.40 1.01 20.49
CA PHE A 214 -26.34 1.02 21.50
C PHE A 214 -26.77 1.61 22.85
N TYR A 215 -27.57 2.68 22.84
CA TYR A 215 -28.07 3.31 24.07
C TYR A 215 -29.35 2.67 24.61
N ASP A 216 -30.19 2.07 23.76
CA ASP A 216 -31.41 1.38 24.16
C ASP A 216 -31.13 0.09 24.93
N GLU A 217 -29.98 -0.55 24.69
CA GLU A 217 -29.49 -1.69 25.48
C GLU A 217 -28.92 -1.30 26.87
N ARG A 218 -28.94 0.00 27.22
CA ARG A 218 -28.34 0.57 28.44
C ARG A 218 -29.36 1.31 29.31
N GLU A 219 -28.89 1.88 30.43
CA GLU A 219 -29.74 2.64 31.35
C GLU A 219 -30.41 3.85 30.64
N ALA A 220 -31.69 4.07 30.95
CA ALA A 220 -32.56 5.02 30.24
C ALA A 220 -32.13 6.49 30.32
N ASP A 221 -31.25 6.83 31.28
CA ASP A 221 -30.86 8.21 31.61
C ASP A 221 -29.63 8.72 30.83
N LEU A 222 -29.04 7.90 29.96
CA LEU A 222 -27.84 8.26 29.19
C LEU A 222 -28.11 9.17 27.98
N LEU A 223 -29.34 9.25 27.50
CA LEU A 223 -29.75 10.12 26.39
C LEU A 223 -30.95 10.98 26.81
N THR A 224 -30.89 12.28 26.51
CA THR A 224 -32.03 13.18 26.62
C THR A 224 -33.07 12.91 25.53
N ALA A 225 -34.29 13.42 25.73
CA ALA A 225 -35.37 13.29 24.73
C ALA A 225 -35.00 13.96 23.39
N ASP A 226 -34.31 15.11 23.46
CA ASP A 226 -33.89 15.88 22.28
C ASP A 226 -32.79 15.14 21.49
N GLU A 227 -31.85 14.49 22.17
CA GLU A 227 -30.81 13.67 21.55
C GLU A 227 -31.38 12.42 20.89
N ARG A 228 -32.40 11.79 21.49
CA ARG A 228 -33.12 10.66 20.89
C ARG A 228 -33.87 11.08 19.61
N GLU A 229 -34.48 12.26 19.61
CA GLU A 229 -35.13 12.80 18.41
C GLU A 229 -34.11 13.18 17.33
N TYR A 230 -32.98 13.75 17.73
CA TYR A 230 -31.85 14.01 16.82
C TYR A 230 -31.31 12.72 16.17
N LEU A 231 -31.05 11.67 16.94
CA LEU A 231 -30.55 10.40 16.37
C LEU A 231 -31.57 9.73 15.44
N LYS A 232 -32.87 9.89 15.71
CA LYS A 232 -33.93 9.46 14.78
C LYS A 232 -33.85 10.25 13.47
N ARG A 233 -33.73 11.58 13.53
CA ARG A 233 -33.54 12.42 12.34
C ARG A 233 -32.29 12.04 11.56
N LEU A 234 -31.17 11.78 12.23
CA LEU A 234 -29.93 11.31 11.61
C LEU A 234 -30.13 9.96 10.91
N SER A 235 -30.91 9.05 11.52
CA SER A 235 -31.23 7.75 10.93
C SER A 235 -32.09 7.85 9.66
N GLU A 236 -32.97 8.85 9.57
CA GLU A 236 -33.87 9.03 8.42
C GLU A 236 -33.20 9.82 7.28
N ALA A 237 -32.32 10.76 7.60
CA ALA A 237 -31.71 11.66 6.63
C ALA A 237 -30.66 11.01 5.72
N GLY A 238 -29.93 10.00 6.20
CA GLY A 238 -28.92 9.29 5.39
C GLY A 238 -27.81 10.18 4.82
N ARG A 239 -27.46 11.26 5.51
CA ARG A 239 -26.46 12.26 5.08
C ARG A 239 -25.03 11.76 5.22
N SER A 240 -24.13 12.24 4.35
CA SER A 240 -22.71 11.88 4.33
C SER A 240 -21.78 12.90 4.99
N GLU A 241 -22.26 14.12 5.23
CA GLU A 241 -21.50 15.21 5.85
C GLU A 241 -22.05 15.52 7.24
N ALA A 242 -21.15 15.80 8.18
CA ALA A 242 -21.49 16.21 9.53
C ALA A 242 -21.87 17.70 9.59
N GLN A 243 -22.75 18.03 10.53
CA GLN A 243 -23.20 19.36 10.91
C GLN A 243 -22.86 19.64 12.38
N ASP A 244 -22.99 20.88 12.81
CA ASP A 244 -22.70 21.32 14.19
C ASP A 244 -23.42 20.48 15.25
N ASP A 245 -24.69 20.12 15.02
CA ASP A 245 -25.47 19.23 15.90
C ASP A 245 -24.84 17.83 16.03
N ASP A 246 -24.21 17.32 14.95
CA ASP A 246 -23.52 16.02 14.95
C ASP A 246 -22.25 16.07 15.80
N GLU A 247 -21.49 17.16 15.69
CA GLU A 247 -20.28 17.38 16.48
C GLU A 247 -20.60 17.50 17.97
N GLN A 248 -21.60 18.31 18.33
CA GLN A 248 -22.03 18.51 19.71
C GLN A 248 -22.44 17.19 20.37
N PHE A 249 -23.27 16.40 19.70
CA PHE A 249 -23.67 15.08 20.17
C PHE A 249 -22.43 14.17 20.38
N TYR A 250 -21.57 14.06 19.36
CA TYR A 250 -20.41 13.18 19.43
C TYR A 250 -19.44 13.59 20.55
N HIS A 251 -19.20 14.88 20.75
CA HIS A 251 -18.32 15.38 21.80
C HIS A 251 -18.86 15.10 23.21
N GLY A 252 -20.17 15.25 23.43
CA GLY A 252 -20.82 14.93 24.71
C GLY A 252 -20.72 13.45 25.08
N HIS A 253 -20.85 12.57 24.09
CA HIS A 253 -20.98 11.12 24.28
C HIS A 253 -19.70 10.32 23.93
N ARG A 254 -18.59 11.00 23.61
CA ARG A 254 -17.36 10.38 23.07
C ARG A 254 -16.76 9.30 23.97
N GLN A 255 -16.89 9.44 25.29
CA GLN A 255 -16.33 8.50 26.26
C GLN A 255 -17.15 7.21 26.34
N GLU A 256 -18.47 7.32 26.33
CA GLU A 256 -19.38 6.17 26.33
C GLU A 256 -19.22 5.35 25.05
N LEU A 257 -19.13 6.03 23.89
CA LEU A 257 -18.90 5.38 22.60
C LEU A 257 -17.58 4.59 22.54
N LYS A 258 -16.60 4.84 23.43
CA LYS A 258 -15.37 4.00 23.50
C LYS A 258 -15.65 2.54 23.83
N GLU A 259 -16.78 2.26 24.47
CA GLU A 259 -17.17 0.90 24.83
C GLU A 259 -17.60 0.05 23.62
N GLN A 260 -17.99 0.68 22.49
CA GLN A 260 -18.24 0.01 21.22
C GLN A 260 -17.31 0.57 20.13
N PRO A 261 -16.09 0.02 19.99
CA PRO A 261 -15.06 0.55 19.09
C PRO A 261 -15.51 0.70 17.64
N SER A 262 -16.28 -0.25 17.10
CA SER A 262 -16.79 -0.20 15.72
C SER A 262 -17.73 0.97 15.47
N LEU A 263 -18.57 1.33 16.45
CA LEU A 263 -19.49 2.45 16.34
C LEU A 263 -18.72 3.77 16.48
N LYS A 264 -17.78 3.85 17.44
CA LYS A 264 -16.90 5.01 17.60
C LYS A 264 -16.09 5.32 16.35
N THR A 265 -15.46 4.33 15.72
CA THR A 265 -14.69 4.55 14.49
C THR A 265 -15.55 5.12 13.36
N ARG A 266 -16.83 4.73 13.29
CA ARG A 266 -17.76 5.24 12.27
C ARG A 266 -18.21 6.66 12.57
N TRP A 267 -18.47 6.99 13.83
CA TRP A 267 -18.68 8.37 14.27
C TRP A 267 -17.45 9.24 13.99
N ASP A 268 -16.26 8.76 14.33
CA ASP A 268 -15.01 9.48 14.05
C ASP A 268 -14.84 9.77 12.55
N ARG A 269 -15.14 8.80 11.68
CA ARG A 269 -15.08 8.99 10.22
C ARG A 269 -16.16 9.94 9.72
N PHE A 270 -17.35 9.90 10.32
CA PHE A 270 -18.47 10.78 9.96
C PHE A 270 -18.19 12.24 10.34
N ILE A 271 -17.65 12.48 11.54
CA ILE A 271 -17.34 13.83 12.04
C ILE A 271 -16.08 14.40 11.42
N PHE A 272 -14.97 13.64 11.41
CA PHE A 272 -13.65 14.18 11.08
C PHE A 272 -13.14 13.81 9.67
N GLY A 273 -13.92 13.01 8.93
CA GLY A 273 -13.50 12.46 7.65
C GLY A 273 -12.47 11.34 7.77
N THR A 274 -11.80 11.03 6.66
CA THR A 274 -10.77 9.98 6.63
C THR A 274 -9.51 10.47 7.37
N PRO A 275 -9.03 9.72 8.38
CA PRO A 275 -7.83 10.10 9.10
C PRO A 275 -6.59 10.07 8.19
N VAL A 276 -5.61 10.92 8.48
CA VAL A 276 -4.27 10.80 7.93
C VAL A 276 -3.59 9.62 8.62
N GLU A 277 -3.19 8.60 7.88
CA GLU A 277 -2.47 7.43 8.42
C GLU A 277 -0.99 7.53 8.08
N THR A 278 -0.09 7.36 9.06
CA THR A 278 1.36 7.49 8.88
C THR A 278 2.15 6.72 9.94
N GLU A 279 3.41 6.43 9.64
CA GLU A 279 4.42 5.92 10.58
C GLU A 279 5.33 7.04 11.12
N ASP A 280 5.39 8.18 10.42
CA ASP A 280 6.09 9.39 10.85
C ASP A 280 5.09 10.42 11.37
N PHE A 281 5.10 10.65 12.68
CA PHE A 281 4.21 11.60 13.34
C PHE A 281 4.46 13.04 12.89
N LEU A 282 5.71 13.42 12.60
CA LEU A 282 6.05 14.77 12.15
C LEU A 282 5.49 15.03 10.75
N LEU A 283 5.64 14.06 9.84
CA LEU A 283 4.99 14.09 8.52
C LEU A 283 3.47 14.13 8.65
N GLY A 284 2.91 13.30 9.54
CA GLY A 284 1.47 13.27 9.80
C GLY A 284 0.89 14.61 10.23
N VAL A 285 1.59 15.33 11.11
CA VAL A 285 1.22 16.69 11.49
C VAL A 285 1.24 17.61 10.26
N ALA A 286 2.29 17.56 9.44
CA ALA A 286 2.39 18.39 8.24
C ALA A 286 1.23 18.15 7.26
N LEU A 287 0.87 16.88 7.02
CA LEU A 287 -0.26 16.51 6.15
C LEU A 287 -1.63 16.92 6.73
N CYS A 288 -1.79 16.89 8.05
CA CYS A 288 -3.01 17.43 8.68
C CYS A 288 -3.13 18.95 8.48
N LEU A 289 -2.03 19.69 8.40
CA LEU A 289 -2.06 21.14 8.19
C LEU A 289 -2.62 21.51 6.82
N GLU A 290 -2.35 20.73 5.76
CA GLU A 290 -2.91 20.95 4.41
C GLU A 290 -4.42 21.20 4.49
N ARG A 291 -5.15 20.25 5.08
CA ARG A 291 -6.61 20.33 5.14
C ARG A 291 -7.16 21.21 6.25
N LEU A 292 -6.35 21.56 7.25
CA LEU A 292 -6.76 22.51 8.29
C LEU A 292 -6.70 23.96 7.78
N PHE A 293 -5.84 24.23 6.80
CA PHE A 293 -5.62 25.55 6.21
C PHE A 293 -6.10 25.67 4.75
N ASP A 294 -6.86 24.69 4.25
CA ASP A 294 -7.49 24.70 2.92
C ASP A 294 -8.63 25.73 2.82
N GLN A 295 -9.10 26.24 3.96
CA GLN A 295 -10.13 27.28 4.02
C GLN A 295 -9.44 28.65 4.14
N ASP A 296 -9.72 29.54 3.19
CA ASP A 296 -9.32 30.95 3.24
C ASP A 296 -10.06 31.66 4.39
N ILE A 297 -9.57 31.49 5.63
CA ILE A 297 -10.14 32.13 6.81
C ILE A 297 -9.29 33.36 7.18
N PRO A 298 -9.80 34.58 6.94
CA PRO A 298 -9.12 35.80 7.36
C PRO A 298 -9.18 35.91 8.89
N SER A 299 -8.03 35.84 9.56
CA SER A 299 -8.01 35.80 11.03
C SER A 299 -6.74 36.41 11.60
N SER A 300 -6.86 37.09 12.75
CA SER A 300 -5.71 37.69 13.44
C SER A 300 -5.09 36.76 14.50
N LYS A 301 -5.78 35.68 14.91
CA LYS A 301 -5.28 34.75 15.94
C LYS A 301 -5.72 33.31 15.66
N ARG A 302 -4.73 32.43 15.58
CA ARG A 302 -4.90 30.99 15.42
C ARG A 302 -4.20 30.24 16.54
N ARG A 303 -4.79 29.15 17.02
CA ARG A 303 -4.19 28.23 17.99
C ARG A 303 -4.42 26.80 17.53
N LEU A 304 -3.38 25.99 17.61
CA LEU A 304 -3.47 24.55 17.35
C LEU A 304 -3.49 23.79 18.67
N LYS A 305 -4.31 22.75 18.76
CA LYS A 305 -4.35 21.84 19.89
C LYS A 305 -4.20 20.40 19.39
N ILE A 306 -3.19 19.71 19.92
CA ILE A 306 -2.89 18.32 19.57
C ILE A 306 -3.24 17.44 20.74
N THR A 307 -4.19 16.54 20.53
CA THR A 307 -4.77 15.72 21.58
C THR A 307 -4.61 14.25 21.26
N CYS A 308 -4.10 13.43 22.18
CA CYS A 308 -4.03 11.97 22.00
C CYS A 308 -5.26 11.28 22.61
N ASP A 309 -5.77 10.21 22.02
CA ASP A 309 -6.88 9.45 22.62
C ASP A 309 -6.45 8.63 23.86
N ARG A 310 -5.16 8.28 23.94
CA ARG A 310 -4.53 7.61 25.10
C ARG A 310 -3.75 8.64 25.92
N ARG A 311 -4.31 9.05 27.06
CA ARG A 311 -3.70 10.07 27.93
C ARG A 311 -3.38 9.53 29.32
N THR A 312 -4.18 8.59 29.81
CA THR A 312 -4.04 8.08 31.17
C THR A 312 -3.00 6.95 31.23
N LYS A 313 -2.40 6.76 32.41
CA LYS A 313 -1.48 5.63 32.66
C LYS A 313 -2.13 4.27 32.38
N LYS A 314 -3.46 4.16 32.53
CA LYS A 314 -4.21 2.94 32.23
C LYS A 314 -4.24 2.69 30.72
N ASP A 315 -4.65 3.69 29.94
CA ASP A 315 -4.73 3.56 28.47
C ASP A 315 -3.36 3.30 27.83
N LEU A 316 -2.30 3.93 28.38
CA LEU A 316 -0.93 3.75 27.93
C LEU A 316 -0.38 2.35 28.28
N ARG A 317 -0.90 1.68 29.31
CA ARG A 317 -0.50 0.31 29.66
C ARG A 317 -0.95 -0.72 28.62
N ASP A 318 -1.99 -0.39 27.85
CA ASP A 318 -2.48 -1.19 26.73
C ASP A 318 -1.74 -0.88 25.40
N LEU A 319 -0.79 0.05 25.39
CA LEU A 319 0.09 0.29 24.24
C LEU A 319 1.23 -0.73 24.24
N ASN A 320 1.62 -1.20 23.06
CA ASN A 320 2.84 -1.97 22.90
C ASN A 320 4.03 -1.17 23.45
N VAL A 321 4.87 -1.82 24.25
CA VAL A 321 5.97 -1.15 24.94
C VAL A 321 6.99 -0.54 23.99
N ASP A 322 7.31 -1.23 22.90
CA ASP A 322 8.33 -0.78 21.95
C ASP A 322 7.78 0.40 21.13
N ALA A 323 6.49 0.37 20.79
CA ALA A 323 5.79 1.50 20.16
C ALA A 323 5.83 2.76 21.07
N GLY A 324 5.52 2.60 22.36
CA GLY A 324 5.53 3.72 23.31
C GLY A 324 6.94 4.28 23.57
N LEU A 325 7.94 3.41 23.73
CA LEU A 325 9.34 3.80 23.91
C LEU A 325 9.88 4.51 22.68
N TYR A 326 9.61 3.97 21.49
CA TYR A 326 9.99 4.58 20.22
C TYR A 326 9.36 5.97 20.07
N PHE A 327 8.03 6.09 20.24
CA PHE A 327 7.33 7.36 20.07
C PHE A 327 7.86 8.43 21.03
N ALA A 328 7.98 8.09 22.32
CA ALA A 328 8.45 9.02 23.34
C ALA A 328 9.89 9.47 23.10
N ARG A 329 10.77 8.58 22.61
CA ARG A 329 12.18 8.90 22.33
C ARG A 329 12.32 9.73 21.05
N ARG A 330 11.71 9.27 19.96
CA ARG A 330 11.90 9.83 18.62
C ARG A 330 11.31 11.24 18.45
N TYR A 331 10.18 11.51 19.11
CA TYR A 331 9.44 12.78 19.00
C TYR A 331 9.60 13.68 20.22
N ARG A 332 10.56 13.36 21.12
CA ARG A 332 10.94 14.23 22.23
C ARG A 332 11.38 15.60 21.69
N GLY A 333 11.07 16.66 22.43
CA GLY A 333 11.43 18.03 22.05
C GLY A 333 10.44 18.72 21.09
N LEU A 334 9.50 18.02 20.45
CA LEU A 334 8.51 18.66 19.57
C LEU A 334 7.64 19.70 20.30
N LYS A 335 7.29 19.44 21.57
CA LYS A 335 6.54 20.39 22.41
C LYS A 335 7.27 21.73 22.55
N GLU A 336 8.59 21.69 22.68
CA GLU A 336 9.44 22.88 22.80
C GLU A 336 9.56 23.58 21.44
N LEU A 337 9.81 22.83 20.36
CA LEU A 337 9.97 23.36 19.00
C LEU A 337 8.72 24.09 18.47
N PHE A 338 7.53 23.52 18.70
CA PHE A 338 6.26 24.07 18.19
C PHE A 338 5.80 25.33 18.94
N ALA A 339 6.44 25.66 20.08
CA ALA A 339 6.23 26.90 20.84
C ALA A 339 4.79 27.11 21.37
N SER A 340 4.52 28.34 21.85
CA SER A 340 3.37 28.68 22.71
C SER A 340 1.99 28.69 22.06
N ARG A 341 1.89 28.66 20.72
CA ARG A 341 0.61 28.63 19.99
C ARG A 341 0.10 27.22 19.70
N VAL A 342 0.87 26.19 20.09
CA VAL A 342 0.42 24.80 20.06
C VAL A 342 0.22 24.29 21.49
N SER A 343 -1.02 23.92 21.81
CA SER A 343 -1.34 23.25 23.07
C SER A 343 -1.29 21.74 22.89
N TRP A 344 -0.72 21.03 23.87
CA TRP A 344 -0.53 19.59 23.81
C TRP A 344 -1.28 18.90 24.95
N ASP A 345 -2.27 18.09 24.60
CA ASP A 345 -3.01 17.25 25.54
C ASP A 345 -2.78 15.75 25.23
N VAL A 346 -1.59 15.29 25.59
CA VAL A 346 -1.11 13.92 25.32
C VAL A 346 -0.87 13.11 26.60
N GLY A 347 -1.27 13.65 27.76
CA GLY A 347 -1.02 13.03 29.07
C GLY A 347 0.45 12.66 29.30
N ASP A 348 0.67 11.46 29.84
CA ASP A 348 2.00 10.92 30.16
C ASP A 348 2.72 10.24 28.97
N LEU A 349 2.20 10.37 27.73
CA LEU A 349 2.77 9.69 26.55
C LEU A 349 4.23 10.08 26.30
N MET A 350 4.60 11.34 26.49
CA MET A 350 6.00 11.79 26.32
C MET A 350 6.92 11.32 27.46
N ASN A 351 6.34 10.87 28.58
CA ASN A 351 7.04 10.35 29.75
C ASN A 351 6.95 8.81 29.81
N PHE A 352 6.67 8.14 28.67
CA PHE A 352 6.44 6.70 28.62
C PHE A 352 7.63 5.88 29.11
N GLU A 353 8.85 6.36 28.92
CA GLU A 353 10.08 5.72 29.41
C GLU A 353 10.04 5.51 30.93
N GLU A 354 9.68 6.56 31.68
CA GLU A 354 9.55 6.52 33.14
C GLU A 354 8.40 5.60 33.57
N LEU A 355 7.27 5.62 32.85
CA LEU A 355 6.13 4.74 33.11
C LEU A 355 6.50 3.26 32.90
N SER A 356 7.18 2.95 31.80
CA SER A 356 7.66 1.59 31.50
C SER A 356 8.59 1.08 32.60
N GLU A 357 9.53 1.92 33.08
CA GLU A 357 10.37 1.56 34.22
C GLU A 357 9.57 1.30 35.50
N GLN A 358 8.61 2.17 35.81
CA GLN A 358 7.73 1.99 36.97
C GLN A 358 6.99 0.66 36.88
N TRP A 359 6.40 0.32 35.72
CA TRP A 359 5.69 -0.93 35.49
C TRP A 359 6.58 -2.17 35.61
N ARG A 360 7.86 -2.07 35.23
CA ARG A 360 8.85 -3.16 35.38
C ARG A 360 9.30 -3.37 36.83
N LYS A 361 9.29 -2.32 37.66
CA LYS A 361 9.74 -2.37 39.07
C LYS A 361 8.65 -2.82 40.06
N VAL A 362 7.39 -2.93 39.64
CA VAL A 362 6.29 -3.40 40.51
C VAL A 362 6.40 -4.91 40.79
N SER A 363 5.87 -5.37 41.93
CA SER A 363 5.88 -6.78 42.35
C SER A 363 5.29 -7.77 41.33
N ARG A 364 4.39 -7.31 40.45
CA ARG A 364 3.88 -8.05 39.29
C ARG A 364 4.11 -7.21 38.03
N PRO A 365 5.28 -7.33 37.39
CA PRO A 365 5.58 -6.56 36.20
C PRO A 365 4.67 -7.01 35.06
N TYR A 366 4.07 -6.04 34.38
CA TYR A 366 3.30 -6.29 33.16
C TYR A 366 3.69 -5.25 32.13
N VAL A 367 4.02 -5.74 30.94
CA VAL A 367 4.44 -4.95 29.80
C VAL A 367 3.71 -5.54 28.59
N ASN A 368 2.93 -4.71 27.90
CA ASN A 368 2.20 -5.18 26.73
C ASN A 368 3.16 -5.32 25.53
N ARG A 369 3.18 -6.51 24.92
CA ARG A 369 3.95 -6.82 23.69
C ARG A 369 3.04 -7.28 22.55
N SER A 370 1.73 -7.05 22.68
CA SER A 370 0.76 -7.39 21.63
C SER A 370 1.10 -6.68 20.33
N VAL A 371 0.99 -7.42 19.23
CA VAL A 371 1.13 -6.91 17.84
C VAL A 371 -0.24 -6.69 17.19
N ALA A 372 -1.32 -6.72 17.97
CA ALA A 372 -2.64 -6.36 17.47
C ALA A 372 -2.65 -4.88 17.05
N LYS A 373 -3.38 -4.56 15.98
CA LYS A 373 -3.48 -3.18 15.42
C LYS A 373 -3.75 -2.13 16.50
N SER A 374 -4.67 -2.40 17.43
CA SER A 374 -4.98 -1.48 18.52
C SER A 374 -3.79 -1.23 19.45
N ALA A 375 -2.90 -2.19 19.70
CA ALA A 375 -1.74 -2.02 20.57
C ALA A 375 -0.59 -1.25 19.89
N LEU A 376 -0.58 -1.16 18.56
CA LEU A 376 0.48 -0.53 17.76
C LEU A 376 0.12 0.90 17.30
N GLN A 377 -1.09 1.37 17.58
CA GLN A 377 -1.61 2.63 17.05
C GLN A 377 -1.86 3.69 18.13
N LEU A 378 -1.50 4.92 17.79
CA LEU A 378 -1.86 6.12 18.55
C LEU A 378 -2.70 7.03 17.66
N LYS A 379 -3.87 7.42 18.18
CA LYS A 379 -4.80 8.31 17.50
C LYS A 379 -4.70 9.71 18.09
N PHE A 380 -4.47 10.68 17.22
CA PHE A 380 -4.38 12.08 17.54
C PHE A 380 -5.51 12.86 16.87
N LEU A 381 -6.00 13.88 17.57
CA LEU A 381 -6.92 14.89 17.07
C LEU A 381 -6.19 16.22 17.05
N LEU A 382 -6.09 16.83 15.88
CA LEU A 382 -5.57 18.18 15.68
C LEU A 382 -6.77 19.11 15.53
N GLU A 383 -6.85 20.08 16.42
CA GLU A 383 -7.93 21.06 16.54
C GLU A 383 -7.32 22.45 16.27
N LEU A 384 -7.75 23.10 15.19
CA LEU A 384 -7.36 24.46 14.83
C LEU A 384 -8.47 25.42 15.27
N GLU A 385 -8.21 26.23 16.28
CA GLU A 385 -9.08 27.32 16.73
C GLU A 385 -8.69 28.61 16.00
N VAL A 386 -9.66 29.27 15.37
CA VAL A 386 -9.50 30.51 14.60
C VAL A 386 -10.42 31.59 15.16
N GLU A 387 -9.85 32.68 15.68
CA GLU A 387 -10.62 33.85 16.13
C GLU A 387 -10.85 34.78 14.93
N LEU A 388 -12.10 34.86 14.46
CA LEU A 388 -12.50 35.73 13.36
C LEU A 388 -12.51 37.20 13.78
N SER A 389 -12.44 38.10 12.79
CA SER A 389 -12.54 39.56 13.01
C SER A 389 -13.87 39.99 13.67
N THR A 390 -14.90 39.16 13.57
CA THR A 390 -16.21 39.30 14.22
C THR A 390 -16.22 38.95 15.72
N GLY A 391 -15.13 38.38 16.25
CA GLY A 391 -15.02 37.89 17.63
C GLY A 391 -15.62 36.52 17.87
N THR A 392 -16.09 35.83 16.82
CA THR A 392 -16.50 34.42 16.86
C THR A 392 -15.31 33.51 16.66
N THR A 393 -15.29 32.37 17.35
CA THR A 393 -14.25 31.34 17.18
C THR A 393 -14.78 30.23 16.30
N GLU A 394 -14.09 29.94 15.21
CA GLU A 394 -14.31 28.75 14.39
C GLU A 394 -13.28 27.69 14.74
N THR A 395 -13.70 26.43 14.72
CA THR A 395 -12.83 25.31 15.06
C THR A 395 -12.85 24.27 13.94
N CYS A 396 -11.67 23.90 13.45
CA CYS A 396 -11.50 22.85 12.44
C CYS A 396 -10.77 21.66 13.02
N PHE A 397 -11.15 20.46 12.59
CA PHE A 397 -10.61 19.21 13.13
C PHE A 397 -10.01 18.29 12.07
N ARG A 398 -8.89 17.65 12.39
CA ARG A 398 -8.33 16.53 11.62
C ARG A 398 -7.82 15.42 12.53
N GLN A 399 -8.01 14.19 12.08
CA GLN A 399 -7.49 13.02 12.77
C GLN A 399 -6.20 12.53 12.12
N LEU A 400 -5.24 12.18 12.98
CA LEU A 400 -3.97 11.58 12.62
C LEU A 400 -3.87 10.22 13.33
N LEU A 401 -3.66 9.16 12.57
CA LEU A 401 -3.42 7.82 13.07
C LEU A 401 -1.94 7.48 12.86
N TRP A 402 -1.19 7.47 13.95
CA TRP A 402 0.18 7.01 13.96
C TRP A 402 0.21 5.49 14.18
N THR A 403 0.94 4.77 13.33
CA THR A 403 1.12 3.32 13.44
C THR A 403 2.59 2.97 13.63
N TYR A 404 2.86 2.03 14.52
CA TYR A 404 4.18 1.46 14.75
C TYR A 404 4.33 0.12 14.04
N GLU A 405 5.43 -0.05 13.31
CA GLU A 405 5.77 -1.31 12.65
C GLU A 405 6.78 -2.12 13.49
N PRO A 406 6.34 -3.15 14.24
CA PRO A 406 7.19 -3.87 15.19
C PRO A 406 8.25 -4.75 14.51
N ASN A 407 8.08 -5.07 13.23
CA ASN A 407 9.04 -5.85 12.44
C ASN A 407 10.03 -4.97 11.67
N ALA A 408 9.90 -3.64 11.72
CA ALA A 408 10.79 -2.74 11.01
C ALA A 408 12.10 -2.49 11.76
N ILE A 409 13.13 -2.06 11.03
CA ILE A 409 14.48 -1.76 11.52
C ILE A 409 14.51 -0.77 12.70
N VAL A 410 13.46 0.02 12.86
CA VAL A 410 13.33 1.00 13.95
C VAL A 410 13.03 0.36 15.32
N SER A 411 12.74 -0.95 15.36
CA SER A 411 12.34 -1.66 16.57
C SER A 411 13.30 -1.46 17.74
N GLU A 412 14.60 -1.49 17.45
CA GLU A 412 15.68 -1.40 18.42
C GLU A 412 16.26 0.00 18.60
N LEU A 413 15.64 1.04 18.03
CA LEU A 413 16.11 2.43 18.16
C LEU A 413 16.36 2.81 19.62
N PHE A 414 15.41 2.50 20.51
CA PHE A 414 15.51 2.82 21.92
C PHE A 414 16.69 2.09 22.60
N GLY A 415 16.86 0.80 22.30
CA GLY A 415 17.93 -0.03 22.84
C GLY A 415 19.31 0.44 22.38
N ASP A 416 19.47 0.64 21.06
CA ASP A 416 20.72 1.09 20.45
C ASP A 416 21.15 2.45 20.99
N TRP A 417 20.20 3.39 21.11
CA TRP A 417 20.52 4.71 21.65
C TRP A 417 20.95 4.65 23.12
N SER A 418 20.34 3.76 23.90
CA SER A 418 20.70 3.60 25.32
C SER A 418 22.15 3.10 25.46
N ARG A 419 22.58 2.20 24.57
CA ARG A 419 23.97 1.72 24.50
C ARG A 419 24.94 2.82 24.00
N LEU A 420 24.50 3.64 23.05
CA LEU A 420 25.30 4.76 22.52
C LEU A 420 25.54 5.87 23.54
N VAL A 421 24.62 6.11 24.48
CA VAL A 421 24.85 7.09 25.55
C VAL A 421 26.07 6.71 26.40
N GLU A 422 26.27 5.41 26.65
CA GLU A 422 27.45 4.91 27.37
C GLU A 422 28.71 5.01 26.50
N HIS A 423 28.59 4.65 25.22
CA HIS A 423 29.71 4.60 24.27
C HIS A 423 29.31 5.16 22.89
N PRO A 424 29.40 6.49 22.67
CA PRO A 424 28.85 7.12 21.46
C PRO A 424 29.60 6.78 20.17
N LEU A 425 30.93 6.64 20.28
CA LEU A 425 31.85 6.50 19.15
C LEU A 425 32.29 5.04 18.99
N VAL A 426 31.37 4.18 18.54
CA VAL A 426 31.60 2.75 18.34
C VAL A 426 31.34 2.32 16.89
N TYR A 427 32.15 1.38 16.39
CA TYR A 427 31.85 0.72 15.12
C TYR A 427 30.65 -0.21 15.25
N CYS A 428 29.76 -0.13 14.27
CA CYS A 428 28.56 -0.98 14.18
C CYS A 428 28.70 -1.93 12.98
N ARG A 429 28.33 -3.20 13.19
CA ARG A 429 28.34 -4.24 12.15
C ARG A 429 27.16 -5.19 12.38
N VAL A 430 26.63 -5.74 11.29
CA VAL A 430 25.51 -6.68 11.33
C VAL A 430 25.67 -7.72 10.22
N GLY A 431 25.24 -8.95 10.46
CA GLY A 431 25.24 -10.01 9.43
C GLY A 431 23.91 -10.09 8.68
N ARG A 432 23.93 -10.51 7.41
CA ARG A 432 22.73 -10.97 6.71
C ARG A 432 22.27 -12.32 7.22
N GLU A 433 20.97 -12.52 7.28
CA GLU A 433 20.42 -13.83 7.63
C GLU A 433 20.65 -14.84 6.48
N PRO A 434 21.13 -16.07 6.77
CA PRO A 434 21.25 -17.11 5.75
C PRO A 434 19.90 -17.76 5.42
N VAL A 435 19.59 -17.92 4.13
CA VAL A 435 18.38 -18.57 3.60
C VAL A 435 18.51 -20.09 3.56
N SER A 436 19.73 -20.62 3.43
CA SER A 436 19.97 -22.06 3.37
C SER A 436 21.33 -22.46 3.95
N ALA A 437 21.46 -23.74 4.32
CA ALA A 437 22.74 -24.34 4.74
C ALA A 437 23.83 -24.28 3.65
N LYS A 438 23.46 -23.96 2.40
CA LYS A 438 24.39 -23.79 1.27
C LYS A 438 24.96 -22.36 1.16
N GLY A 439 24.64 -21.45 2.08
CA GLY A 439 25.28 -20.14 2.20
C GLY A 439 24.68 -19.00 1.35
N SER A 440 23.47 -19.19 0.81
CA SER A 440 22.71 -18.10 0.17
C SER A 440 22.16 -17.14 1.24
N PHE A 441 22.36 -15.83 1.08
CA PHE A 441 21.88 -14.81 2.03
C PHE A 441 20.52 -14.23 1.63
N GLN A 442 19.74 -13.78 2.62
CA GLN A 442 18.46 -13.12 2.40
C GLN A 442 18.68 -11.70 1.87
N SER A 443 17.78 -11.23 1.00
CA SER A 443 17.67 -9.83 0.63
C SER A 443 17.37 -8.98 1.88
N ILE A 444 18.03 -7.82 1.98
CA ILE A 444 17.84 -6.90 3.11
C ILE A 444 16.52 -6.15 2.90
N ASP A 445 15.73 -6.06 3.96
CA ASP A 445 14.49 -5.30 3.97
C ASP A 445 14.40 -4.48 5.26
N LEU A 446 14.38 -3.15 5.13
CA LEU A 446 14.30 -2.24 6.27
C LEU A 446 12.97 -2.37 7.04
N ARG A 447 11.93 -2.91 6.40
CA ARG A 447 10.62 -3.17 7.03
C ARG A 447 10.55 -4.57 7.66
N ASN A 448 11.62 -5.37 7.55
CA ASN A 448 11.69 -6.72 8.11
C ASN A 448 13.06 -7.03 8.72
N VAL A 449 13.15 -6.87 10.04
CA VAL A 449 14.35 -7.15 10.85
C VAL A 449 14.83 -8.60 10.76
N ARG A 450 14.02 -9.54 10.25
CA ARG A 450 14.44 -10.93 10.08
C ARG A 450 15.42 -11.13 8.93
N SER A 451 15.55 -10.15 8.03
CA SER A 451 16.58 -10.13 6.99
C SER A 451 18.01 -9.99 7.54
N LEU A 452 18.13 -9.59 8.81
CA LEU A 452 19.39 -9.35 9.50
C LEU A 452 19.52 -10.24 10.75
N SER A 453 20.76 -10.63 11.03
CA SER A 453 21.12 -11.28 12.29
C SER A 453 21.24 -10.25 13.41
N PRO A 454 20.91 -10.58 14.67
CA PRO A 454 20.99 -9.64 15.79
C PRO A 454 22.44 -9.27 16.11
N ALA A 455 22.76 -7.98 16.23
CA ALA A 455 24.08 -7.52 16.67
C ALA A 455 24.24 -7.57 18.20
N TYR A 456 23.13 -7.46 18.94
CA TYR A 456 23.08 -7.50 20.40
C TYR A 456 22.15 -8.62 20.89
N GLY A 457 22.72 -9.62 21.59
CA GLY A 457 21.95 -10.69 22.22
C GLY A 457 21.06 -11.45 21.23
N GLN A 458 19.75 -11.39 21.47
CA GLN A 458 18.72 -11.97 20.59
C GLN A 458 17.85 -10.89 19.92
N ASP A 459 18.22 -9.62 20.06
CA ASP A 459 17.40 -8.48 19.69
C ASP A 459 17.60 -8.18 18.20
N ARG A 460 16.69 -8.69 17.36
CA ARG A 460 16.72 -8.45 15.92
C ARG A 460 16.38 -6.99 15.62
N GLY A 461 17.17 -6.37 14.73
CA GLY A 461 17.10 -4.94 14.43
C GLY A 461 18.13 -4.09 15.18
N SER A 462 18.83 -4.67 16.17
CA SER A 462 19.93 -3.98 16.88
C SER A 462 21.19 -3.87 16.03
N PHE A 463 21.88 -2.73 16.14
CA PHE A 463 23.16 -2.47 15.44
C PHE A 463 24.32 -2.15 16.38
N VAL A 464 24.04 -1.73 17.61
CA VAL A 464 25.05 -1.43 18.60
C VAL A 464 25.32 -2.68 19.42
N ALA A 465 26.38 -3.40 19.05
CA ALA A 465 26.79 -4.63 19.72
C ALA A 465 27.31 -4.38 21.14
N ILE A 466 27.62 -5.47 21.86
CA ILE A 466 28.28 -5.40 23.17
C ILE A 466 29.60 -4.63 23.03
N TYR A 467 29.80 -3.65 23.90
CA TYR A 467 30.97 -2.78 23.86
C TYR A 467 32.28 -3.57 23.97
N LYS A 468 33.24 -3.19 23.10
CA LYS A 468 34.62 -3.64 23.16
C LYS A 468 35.55 -2.48 22.83
N ASN A 469 36.67 -2.38 23.54
CA ASN A 469 37.67 -1.32 23.32
C ASN A 469 38.21 -1.29 21.88
N GLU A 470 38.32 -2.46 21.24
CA GLU A 470 38.78 -2.59 19.84
C GLU A 470 37.84 -1.98 18.81
N HIS A 471 36.59 -1.66 19.19
CA HIS A 471 35.62 -0.99 18.34
C HIS A 471 35.42 0.48 18.69
N ASN A 472 36.12 1.00 19.70
CA ASN A 472 35.93 2.35 20.19
C ASN A 472 36.77 3.35 19.40
N ILE A 473 36.11 4.12 18.54
CA ILE A 473 36.73 5.12 17.67
C ILE A 473 37.42 6.23 18.49
N SER A 474 36.92 6.54 19.69
CA SER A 474 37.55 7.51 20.59
C SER A 474 38.92 7.08 21.11
N LEU A 475 39.22 5.78 21.09
CA LEU A 475 40.54 5.24 21.45
C LEU A 475 41.40 5.01 20.20
N ILE A 476 40.79 4.48 19.14
CA ILE A 476 41.48 4.09 17.90
C ILE A 476 42.02 5.32 17.16
N TRP A 477 41.21 6.37 17.02
CA TRP A 477 41.59 7.50 16.17
C TRP A 477 42.78 8.31 16.75
N PRO A 478 42.83 8.65 18.06
CA PRO A 478 44.00 9.31 18.62
C PRO A 478 45.27 8.44 18.56
N ALA A 479 45.16 7.13 18.77
CA ALA A 479 46.29 6.21 18.65
C ALA A 479 46.84 6.18 17.22
N ASN A 480 45.95 6.14 16.23
CA ASN A 480 46.32 6.21 14.81
C ASN A 480 47.01 7.54 14.45
N LEU A 481 46.59 8.65 15.04
CA LEU A 481 47.20 9.96 14.82
C LEU A 481 48.61 10.04 15.39
N ILE A 482 48.83 9.50 16.60
CA ILE A 482 50.16 9.38 17.21
C ILE A 482 51.08 8.55 16.32
N GLU A 483 50.61 7.38 15.87
CA GLU A 483 51.40 6.51 14.99
C GLU A 483 51.73 7.21 13.65
N ALA A 484 50.78 7.97 13.08
CA ALA A 484 51.01 8.73 11.85
C ALA A 484 52.06 9.84 12.05
N GLN A 485 52.07 10.50 13.21
CA GLN A 485 53.09 11.48 13.57
C GLN A 485 54.47 10.83 13.77
N GLU A 486 54.54 9.72 14.51
CA GLU A 486 55.79 8.97 14.73
C GLU A 486 56.42 8.46 13.43
N GLN A 487 55.58 8.07 12.46
CA GLN A 487 56.02 7.63 11.13
C GLN A 487 56.32 8.79 10.16
N GLY A 488 56.19 10.05 10.60
CA GLY A 488 56.40 11.23 9.76
C GLY A 488 55.37 11.40 8.64
N LEU A 489 54.22 10.73 8.73
CA LEU A 489 53.12 10.85 7.76
C LEU A 489 52.32 12.14 7.96
N VAL A 490 52.38 12.73 9.15
CA VAL A 490 51.72 13.97 9.53
C VAL A 490 52.70 14.81 10.35
N ALA A 491 52.79 16.12 10.07
CA ALA A 491 53.65 17.02 10.83
C ALA A 491 53.08 17.30 12.22
N GLU A 492 53.94 17.58 13.21
CA GLU A 492 53.54 17.82 14.61
C GLU A 492 52.45 18.90 14.76
N HIS A 493 52.60 20.04 14.07
CA HIS A 493 51.61 21.12 14.12
C HIS A 493 50.25 20.69 13.53
N THR A 494 50.26 19.87 12.46
CA THR A 494 49.05 19.30 11.86
C THR A 494 48.42 18.29 12.79
N ALA A 495 49.21 17.41 13.42
CA ALA A 495 48.70 16.44 14.39
C ALA A 495 48.03 17.13 15.59
N ALA A 496 48.66 18.17 16.16
CA ALA A 496 48.06 18.94 17.25
C ALA A 496 46.74 19.62 16.84
N MET A 497 46.67 20.17 15.62
CA MET A 497 45.44 20.76 15.07
C MET A 497 44.34 19.70 14.90
N LEU A 498 44.65 18.57 14.28
CA LEU A 498 43.70 17.49 14.03
C LEU A 498 43.17 16.90 15.34
N LEU A 499 44.04 16.71 16.34
CA LEU A 499 43.63 16.24 17.67
C LEU A 499 42.63 17.21 18.33
N ARG A 500 42.87 18.52 18.25
CA ARG A 500 41.95 19.53 18.78
C ARG A 500 40.60 19.49 18.08
N LEU A 501 40.58 19.37 16.75
CA LEU A 501 39.33 19.28 15.98
C LEU A 501 38.58 17.99 16.33
N PHE A 502 39.29 16.87 16.48
CA PHE A 502 38.69 15.60 16.89
C PHE A 502 38.08 15.69 18.29
N GLN A 503 38.76 16.29 19.26
CA GLN A 503 38.22 16.48 20.61
C GLN A 503 36.98 17.37 20.63
N ALA A 504 36.96 18.43 19.83
CA ALA A 504 35.79 19.30 19.69
C ALA A 504 34.59 18.52 19.12
N PHE A 505 34.80 17.78 18.03
CA PHE A 505 33.79 16.90 17.46
C PHE A 505 33.32 15.81 18.43
N GLN A 506 34.25 15.14 19.12
CA GLN A 506 33.93 14.11 20.11
C GLN A 506 33.02 14.66 21.21
N GLN A 507 33.33 15.86 21.72
CA GLN A 507 32.53 16.50 22.75
C GLN A 507 31.14 16.88 22.25
N SER A 508 31.03 17.52 21.08
CA SER A 508 29.74 17.93 20.54
C SER A 508 28.89 16.74 20.10
N TYR A 509 29.48 15.70 19.51
CA TYR A 509 28.79 14.48 19.12
C TYR A 509 28.29 13.67 20.33
N ALA A 510 29.13 13.45 21.34
CA ALA A 510 28.70 12.78 22.57
C ALA A 510 27.57 13.57 23.27
N GLY A 511 27.70 14.90 23.30
CA GLY A 511 26.66 15.80 23.80
C GLY A 511 25.38 15.76 22.96
N ALA A 512 25.46 15.56 21.64
CA ALA A 512 24.30 15.38 20.77
C ALA A 512 23.58 14.04 21.03
N ILE A 513 24.32 12.94 21.21
CA ILE A 513 23.74 11.63 21.53
C ILE A 513 23.01 11.66 22.87
N ALA A 514 23.63 12.22 23.92
CA ALA A 514 23.00 12.41 25.23
C ALA A 514 21.84 13.43 25.16
N GLY A 515 22.05 14.54 24.47
CA GLY A 515 21.07 15.61 24.30
C GLY A 515 19.83 15.18 23.52
N PHE A 516 19.95 14.23 22.59
CA PHE A 516 18.79 13.61 21.94
C PHE A 516 17.93 12.82 22.93
N VAL A 517 18.53 12.18 23.93
CA VAL A 517 17.78 11.53 25.00
C VAL A 517 17.16 12.56 25.92
N GLU A 518 17.88 13.59 26.34
CA GLU A 518 17.38 14.55 27.34
C GLU A 518 16.37 15.57 26.76
N LYS A 519 16.73 16.23 25.66
CA LYS A 519 15.96 17.32 25.03
C LYS A 519 15.28 16.90 23.73
N GLY A 520 15.67 15.77 23.14
CA GLY A 520 15.12 15.33 21.86
C GLY A 520 15.55 16.22 20.70
N LEU A 521 14.61 16.46 19.79
CA LEU A 521 14.80 17.22 18.55
C LEU A 521 15.08 18.72 18.80
N ALA A 522 14.82 19.22 20.00
CA ALA A 522 15.12 20.59 20.41
C ALA A 522 16.60 20.79 20.82
N CYS A 523 17.44 19.75 20.72
CA CYS A 523 18.85 19.85 21.09
C CYS A 523 19.69 20.54 19.99
N ASP A 524 20.24 21.72 20.30
CA ASP A 524 21.11 22.47 19.37
C ASP A 524 22.38 21.71 18.96
N LEU A 525 22.84 20.76 19.79
CA LEU A 525 24.05 19.99 19.51
C LEU A 525 23.88 19.04 18.33
N LEU A 526 22.65 18.68 17.95
CA LEU A 526 22.37 17.81 16.80
C LEU A 526 22.95 18.38 15.49
N VAL A 527 22.86 19.71 15.32
CA VAL A 527 23.42 20.42 14.16
C VAL A 527 24.88 20.80 14.40
N LYS A 528 25.21 21.32 15.60
CA LYS A 528 26.58 21.76 15.93
C LYS A 528 27.64 20.68 15.70
N GLN A 529 27.34 19.42 16.07
CA GLN A 529 28.28 18.32 15.89
C GLN A 529 28.59 18.02 14.42
N ALA A 530 27.62 18.23 13.50
CA ALA A 530 27.83 18.02 12.09
C ALA A 530 28.77 19.07 11.48
N GLU A 531 28.74 20.30 11.98
CA GLU A 531 29.72 21.35 11.60
C GLU A 531 31.12 20.98 12.07
N ASP A 532 31.27 20.50 13.31
CA ASP A 532 32.56 20.09 13.87
C ASP A 532 33.11 18.85 13.14
N TYR A 533 32.22 17.91 12.80
CA TYR A 533 32.52 16.76 11.96
C TYR A 533 33.03 17.19 10.58
N GLY A 534 32.33 18.11 9.92
CA GLY A 534 32.73 18.66 8.62
C GLY A 534 34.07 19.38 8.68
N ALA A 535 34.32 20.17 9.72
CA ALA A 535 35.60 20.86 9.92
C ALA A 535 36.77 19.88 10.09
N LEU A 536 36.56 18.79 10.86
CA LEU A 536 37.55 17.73 11.04
C LEU A 536 37.83 16.99 9.72
N LEU A 537 36.80 16.53 9.01
CA LEU A 537 36.96 15.84 7.74
C LEU A 537 37.68 16.71 6.70
N HIS A 538 37.33 18.00 6.63
CA HIS A 538 37.97 18.94 5.72
C HIS A 538 39.47 19.10 6.03
N ALA A 539 39.83 19.27 7.31
CA ALA A 539 41.22 19.39 7.74
C ALA A 539 42.03 18.12 7.42
N ILE A 540 41.48 16.92 7.64
CA ILE A 540 42.16 15.66 7.29
C ILE A 540 42.43 15.59 5.78
N CYS A 541 41.41 15.85 4.96
CA CYS A 541 41.54 15.80 3.50
C CYS A 541 42.54 16.82 2.95
N LYS A 542 42.65 17.98 3.60
CA LYS A 542 43.55 19.06 3.19
C LYS A 542 44.99 18.83 3.66
N ASP A 543 45.17 18.49 4.94
CA ASP A 543 46.46 18.60 5.62
C ASP A 543 47.09 17.23 5.98
N ALA A 544 46.32 16.13 5.97
CA ALA A 544 46.81 14.76 6.21
C ALA A 544 46.60 13.86 4.97
N LYS A 545 47.26 14.22 3.87
CA LYS A 545 47.17 13.50 2.59
C LYS A 545 47.86 12.13 2.63
N GLY A 546 47.54 11.30 1.64
CA GLY A 546 48.17 9.98 1.44
C GLY A 546 47.31 8.81 1.91
N ASP A 547 47.50 7.64 1.30
CA ASP A 547 46.58 6.50 1.45
C ASP A 547 46.59 5.90 2.86
N ARG A 548 47.74 5.89 3.54
CA ARG A 548 47.83 5.48 4.96
C ARG A 548 47.03 6.40 5.87
N ASN A 549 47.09 7.71 5.65
CA ASN A 549 46.32 8.68 6.44
C ASN A 549 44.82 8.57 6.14
N ARG A 550 44.44 8.28 4.89
CA ARG A 550 43.03 7.99 4.54
C ARG A 550 42.50 6.75 5.26
N ASP A 551 43.25 5.65 5.27
CA ASP A 551 42.85 4.41 5.96
C ASP A 551 42.82 4.57 7.49
N LYS A 552 43.78 5.30 8.08
CA LYS A 552 43.91 5.40 9.53
C LYS A 552 43.15 6.56 10.18
N LEU A 553 42.97 7.68 9.48
CA LEU A 553 42.39 8.90 10.04
C LEU A 553 41.01 9.21 9.45
N LEU A 554 40.78 8.96 8.16
CA LEU A 554 39.51 9.30 7.51
C LEU A 554 38.47 8.17 7.66
N ARG A 555 38.86 6.93 7.35
CA ARG A 555 37.96 5.76 7.40
C ARG A 555 37.27 5.57 8.76
N PRO A 556 37.95 5.68 9.92
CA PRO A 556 37.27 5.54 11.20
C PRO A 556 36.12 6.53 11.41
N LEU A 557 36.30 7.76 10.95
CA LEU A 557 35.30 8.82 11.09
C LEU A 557 34.09 8.58 10.17
N LEU A 558 34.33 8.14 8.93
CA LEU A 558 33.26 7.79 7.98
C LEU A 558 32.44 6.56 8.43
N GLY A 559 32.98 5.75 9.34
CA GLY A 559 32.27 4.62 9.96
C GLY A 559 31.30 5.01 11.08
N ILE A 560 31.30 6.26 11.55
CA ILE A 560 30.43 6.68 12.66
C ILE A 560 28.97 6.69 12.20
N GLY A 561 28.15 5.82 12.78
CA GLY A 561 26.73 5.66 12.41
C GLY A 561 26.49 4.98 11.06
N THR A 562 27.54 4.49 10.41
CA THR A 562 27.47 3.63 9.23
C THR A 562 27.70 2.19 9.67
N VAL A 563 26.66 1.36 9.59
CA VAL A 563 26.70 -0.06 9.95
C VAL A 563 27.12 -0.86 8.73
N ALA A 564 28.28 -1.53 8.80
CA ALA A 564 28.70 -2.43 7.74
C ALA A 564 27.89 -3.73 7.78
N VAL A 565 27.41 -4.19 6.63
CA VAL A 565 26.66 -5.44 6.52
C VAL A 565 27.56 -6.56 6.02
N ASP A 566 27.69 -7.60 6.84
CA ASP A 566 28.50 -8.79 6.60
C ASP A 566 27.71 -9.89 5.88
N GLY A 567 28.41 -10.59 4.98
CA GLY A 567 27.89 -11.73 4.22
C GLY A 567 27.17 -11.30 2.94
N GLY A 568 27.74 -11.60 1.76
CA GLY A 568 27.23 -11.15 0.46
C GLY A 568 27.92 -9.88 -0.06
N ARG A 569 27.24 -9.11 -0.91
CA ARG A 569 27.78 -7.87 -1.49
C ARG A 569 28.02 -6.78 -0.45
N ILE A 570 28.89 -5.84 -0.79
CA ILE A 570 29.19 -4.69 0.07
C ILE A 570 27.96 -3.81 0.18
N THR A 571 27.49 -3.67 1.41
CA THR A 571 26.30 -2.92 1.74
C THR A 571 26.49 -2.25 3.09
N ALA A 572 25.92 -1.07 3.22
CA ALA A 572 25.94 -0.32 4.47
C ALA A 572 24.53 0.14 4.83
N LEU A 573 24.24 0.16 6.12
CA LEU A 573 23.07 0.84 6.66
C LEU A 573 23.54 2.12 7.33
N VAL A 574 22.90 3.24 7.02
CA VAL A 574 23.12 4.49 7.75
C VAL A 574 22.04 4.62 8.80
N ALA A 575 22.47 4.69 10.05
CA ALA A 575 21.61 4.76 11.22
C ALA A 575 21.30 6.22 11.62
N PRO A 576 20.25 6.44 12.43
CA PRO A 576 19.83 7.78 12.86
C PRO A 576 20.90 8.56 13.63
N TRP A 577 21.83 7.87 14.29
CA TRP A 577 22.94 8.47 15.03
C TRP A 577 24.16 8.82 14.15
N HIS A 578 24.10 8.61 12.84
CA HIS A 578 25.13 9.14 11.94
C HIS A 578 25.19 10.68 12.04
N PRO A 579 26.38 11.32 12.06
CA PRO A 579 26.53 12.77 12.22
C PRO A 579 25.63 13.60 11.30
N LEU A 580 25.61 13.28 10.00
CA LEU A 580 24.74 13.99 9.05
C LEU A 580 23.25 13.67 9.22
N ARG A 581 22.90 12.50 9.74
CA ARG A 581 21.51 12.08 9.94
C ARG A 581 20.89 12.74 11.18
N LEU A 582 21.66 12.89 12.25
CA LEU A 582 21.26 13.69 13.43
C LEU A 582 20.92 15.14 13.03
N ALA A 583 21.78 15.76 12.21
CA ALA A 583 21.52 17.11 11.72
C ALA A 583 20.29 17.15 10.79
N ALA A 584 20.11 16.16 9.92
CA ALA A 584 18.94 16.05 9.07
C ALA A 584 17.63 15.96 9.87
N MET A 585 17.59 15.12 10.92
CA MET A 585 16.44 14.98 11.81
C MET A 585 16.08 16.30 12.50
N ALA A 586 17.09 17.03 13.00
CA ALA A 586 16.88 18.34 13.61
C ALA A 586 16.35 19.36 12.59
N ASN A 587 16.92 19.39 11.38
CA ASN A 587 16.51 20.32 10.32
C ASN A 587 15.08 20.05 9.83
N LYS A 588 14.69 18.79 9.62
CA LYS A 588 13.29 18.43 9.30
C LYS A 588 12.31 18.89 10.37
N SER A 589 12.68 18.69 11.63
CA SER A 589 11.87 19.11 12.78
C SER A 589 11.72 20.63 12.86
N ASN A 590 12.80 21.36 12.60
CA ASN A 590 12.80 22.82 12.54
C ASN A 590 12.01 23.35 11.34
N LEU A 591 12.05 22.67 10.19
CA LEU A 591 11.26 23.01 8.99
C LEU A 591 9.76 22.96 9.32
N VAL A 592 9.28 21.84 9.86
CA VAL A 592 7.87 21.68 10.23
C VAL A 592 7.48 22.62 11.38
N ALA A 593 8.33 22.80 12.38
CA ALA A 593 8.08 23.76 13.46
C ALA A 593 7.98 25.21 12.93
N SER A 594 8.80 25.57 11.95
CA SER A 594 8.76 26.89 11.31
C SER A 594 7.51 27.06 10.46
N LEU A 595 7.09 26.02 9.73
CA LEU A 595 5.82 26.00 9.00
C LEU A 595 4.64 26.19 9.94
N VAL A 596 4.54 25.39 11.01
CA VAL A 596 3.50 25.51 12.04
C VAL A 596 3.47 26.92 12.62
N ARG A 597 4.64 27.47 12.98
CA ARG A 597 4.74 28.84 13.50
C ARG A 597 4.21 29.84 12.49
N HIS A 598 4.66 29.77 11.23
CA HIS A 598 4.22 30.66 10.17
C HIS A 598 2.70 30.63 9.99
N LEU A 599 2.12 29.44 9.82
CA LEU A 599 0.67 29.28 9.64
C LEU A 599 -0.16 29.81 10.82
N LEU A 600 0.36 29.70 12.05
CA LEU A 600 -0.34 30.18 13.25
C LEU A 600 -0.12 31.66 13.56
N THR A 601 0.87 32.33 12.95
CA THR A 601 1.21 33.73 13.26
C THR A 601 0.94 34.72 12.14
N THR A 602 0.98 34.29 10.88
CA THR A 602 0.78 35.19 9.74
C THR A 602 -0.68 35.61 9.64
N ASP A 603 -0.94 36.90 9.43
CA ASP A 603 -2.31 37.44 9.34
C ASP A 603 -3.10 36.79 8.19
N GLU A 604 -2.50 36.70 7.02
CA GLU A 604 -3.06 36.06 5.84
C GLU A 604 -2.14 34.93 5.35
N VAL A 605 -2.68 33.73 5.16
CA VAL A 605 -1.96 32.59 4.59
C VAL A 605 -2.44 32.44 3.16
N PHE A 606 -1.58 32.79 2.21
CA PHE A 606 -1.87 32.57 0.80
C PHE A 606 -1.06 31.40 0.28
N PHE A 607 -1.74 30.30 0.00
CA PHE A 607 -1.16 29.25 -0.83
C PHE A 607 -1.38 29.60 -2.29
N GLY A 608 -0.32 29.47 -3.11
CA GLY A 608 -0.49 29.48 -4.57
C GLY A 608 -1.24 28.23 -5.02
N ASP A 609 -0.68 27.07 -4.67
CA ASP A 609 -1.29 25.74 -4.79
C ASP A 609 -0.91 24.95 -3.52
N ALA A 610 -1.85 24.85 -2.58
CA ALA A 610 -1.62 24.19 -1.30
C ALA A 610 -1.28 22.71 -1.51
N THR A 611 -2.04 22.03 -2.38
CA THR A 611 -1.85 20.61 -2.68
C THR A 611 -0.48 20.34 -3.26
N LEU A 612 0.02 21.18 -4.18
CA LEU A 612 1.38 21.04 -4.71
C LEU A 612 2.43 21.24 -3.62
N PHE A 613 2.32 22.29 -2.81
CA PHE A 613 3.26 22.58 -1.73
C PHE A 613 3.34 21.43 -0.72
N PHE A 614 2.20 20.93 -0.22
CA PHE A 614 2.18 19.85 0.77
C PHE A 614 2.63 18.51 0.17
N LYS A 615 2.39 18.28 -1.12
CA LYS A 615 2.94 17.11 -1.83
C LYS A 615 4.46 17.17 -2.00
N GLU A 616 5.04 18.34 -2.23
CA GLU A 616 6.49 18.52 -2.23
C GLU A 616 7.07 18.34 -0.83
N LEU A 617 6.42 18.93 0.18
CA LEU A 617 6.80 18.76 1.59
C LEU A 617 6.75 17.30 2.05
N GLU A 618 5.73 16.54 1.64
CA GLU A 618 5.62 15.11 1.91
C GLU A 618 6.82 14.35 1.34
N ARG A 619 7.19 14.63 0.09
CA ARG A 619 8.36 14.01 -0.56
C ARG A 619 9.67 14.37 0.13
N GLU A 620 9.86 15.64 0.49
CA GLU A 620 11.04 16.08 1.22
C GLU A 620 11.14 15.42 2.60
N LEU A 621 10.07 15.44 3.39
CA LEU A 621 10.08 14.86 4.73
C LEU A 621 10.25 13.33 4.71
N SER A 622 9.72 12.65 3.69
CA SER A 622 9.91 11.21 3.48
C SER A 622 11.36 10.88 3.10
N HIS A 623 12.06 11.77 2.39
CA HIS A 623 13.44 11.54 1.98
C HIS A 623 14.41 11.61 3.17
N PRO A 624 15.37 10.69 3.36
CA PRO A 624 16.28 10.67 4.52
C PRO A 624 17.27 11.85 4.61
N TYR A 625 17.33 12.71 3.60
CA TYR A 625 18.32 13.78 3.39
C TYR A 625 19.75 13.22 3.28
N TYR A 626 20.62 13.45 4.27
CA TYR A 626 22.04 13.14 4.17
C TYR A 626 22.43 12.00 5.13
N PRO A 627 23.49 11.24 4.83
CA PRO A 627 24.19 11.16 3.54
C PRO A 627 23.38 10.34 2.51
N GLU A 628 23.47 10.72 1.23
CA GLU A 628 22.99 9.94 0.10
C GLU A 628 24.06 8.99 -0.46
N ILE A 629 25.32 9.27 -0.14
CA ILE A 629 26.49 8.53 -0.59
C ILE A 629 27.35 8.20 0.62
N VAL A 630 27.76 6.94 0.73
CA VAL A 630 28.67 6.45 1.76
C VAL A 630 29.74 5.54 1.15
N LEU A 631 30.73 5.17 1.96
CA LEU A 631 31.78 4.23 1.54
C LEU A 631 31.56 2.87 2.21
N GLY A 632 31.42 1.85 1.36
CA GLY A 632 31.62 0.46 1.71
C GLY A 632 33.11 0.09 1.63
N TRP A 633 33.49 -1.05 2.21
CA TRP A 633 34.89 -1.47 2.25
C TRP A 633 35.03 -2.96 1.97
N HIS A 634 35.81 -3.30 0.94
CA HIS A 634 36.35 -4.66 0.77
C HIS A 634 37.79 -4.66 1.28
N ASP A 635 38.00 -5.20 2.48
CA ASP A 635 39.26 -5.12 3.22
C ASP A 635 39.75 -3.66 3.40
N LYS A 636 40.57 -3.18 2.46
CA LYS A 636 41.12 -1.82 2.39
C LYS A 636 40.68 -1.03 1.17
N LYS A 637 39.99 -1.66 0.22
CA LYS A 637 39.49 -0.99 -0.98
C LYS A 637 38.13 -0.35 -0.67
N PRO A 638 38.00 0.99 -0.78
CA PRO A 638 36.71 1.63 -0.65
C PRO A 638 35.85 1.33 -1.88
N GLU A 639 34.55 1.17 -1.65
CA GLU A 639 33.52 1.06 -2.67
C GLU A 639 32.48 2.15 -2.44
N LEU A 640 32.08 2.83 -3.51
CA LEU A 640 31.06 3.87 -3.44
C LEU A 640 29.69 3.21 -3.33
N LEU A 641 28.93 3.57 -2.30
CA LEU A 641 27.57 3.10 -2.12
C LEU A 641 26.62 4.31 -2.17
N SER A 642 25.49 4.13 -2.86
CA SER A 642 24.42 5.11 -2.95
C SER A 642 23.17 4.64 -2.22
N LEU A 643 22.38 5.60 -1.77
CA LEU A 643 21.04 5.37 -1.22
C LEU A 643 20.19 4.54 -2.20
N THR A 644 19.63 3.43 -1.71
CA THR A 644 18.77 2.51 -2.49
C THR A 644 17.41 2.29 -1.84
N ASP A 645 17.34 2.31 -0.51
CA ASP A 645 16.09 2.25 0.24
C ASP A 645 16.22 3.08 1.52
N ASN A 646 15.08 3.50 2.06
CA ASN A 646 15.00 4.13 3.36
C ASN A 646 13.70 3.76 4.08
N HIS A 647 13.77 3.78 5.39
CA HIS A 647 12.63 3.63 6.24
C HIS A 647 12.82 4.50 7.48
N LEU A 648 12.01 5.55 7.57
CA LEU A 648 12.13 6.60 8.57
C LEU A 648 13.56 7.20 8.53
N ASP A 649 14.29 7.18 9.64
CA ASP A 649 15.64 7.78 9.69
C ASP A 649 16.76 6.80 9.32
N TYR A 650 16.44 5.55 8.97
CA TYR A 650 17.40 4.56 8.48
C TYR A 650 17.44 4.54 6.96
N SER A 651 18.63 4.30 6.39
CA SER A 651 18.77 4.12 4.95
C SER A 651 19.72 3.00 4.59
N LEU A 652 19.41 2.30 3.50
CA LEU A 652 20.20 1.25 2.88
C LEU A 652 21.03 1.83 1.73
N HIS A 653 22.32 1.48 1.72
CA HIS A 653 23.28 1.97 0.73
C HIS A 653 23.99 0.79 0.07
N GLU A 654 23.96 0.77 -1.26
CA GLU A 654 24.49 -0.32 -2.07
C GLU A 654 25.23 0.22 -3.29
N ALA A 655 25.97 -0.64 -3.98
CA ALA A 655 26.69 -0.24 -5.19
C ALA A 655 25.69 0.25 -6.27
N PRO A 656 25.89 1.46 -6.84
CA PRO A 656 25.00 1.99 -7.88
C PRO A 656 25.14 1.26 -9.22
N VAL A 657 26.20 0.46 -9.39
CA VAL A 657 26.53 -0.26 -10.62
C VAL A 657 26.61 -1.76 -10.34
N ILE A 658 26.23 -2.55 -11.34
CA ILE A 658 26.33 -4.02 -11.29
C ILE A 658 27.80 -4.43 -11.18
N SER A 659 28.07 -5.35 -10.26
CA SER A 659 29.35 -6.05 -10.15
C SER A 659 29.32 -7.29 -11.04
N ASN A 660 30.44 -7.65 -11.66
CA ASN A 660 30.50 -8.82 -12.57
C ASN A 660 30.38 -10.18 -11.86
N ASP A 661 30.08 -10.20 -10.56
CA ASP A 661 30.19 -11.39 -9.70
C ASP A 661 28.89 -12.22 -9.63
N GLY A 662 27.82 -11.79 -10.32
CA GLY A 662 26.63 -12.62 -10.57
C GLY A 662 25.62 -12.75 -9.43
N PHE A 663 25.83 -12.10 -8.28
CA PHE A 663 24.94 -12.15 -7.09
C PHE A 663 24.07 -10.90 -6.88
N ASP A 664 23.90 -10.07 -7.91
CA ASP A 664 23.30 -8.74 -7.81
C ASP A 664 21.77 -8.76 -7.78
N ASP A 665 21.18 -9.25 -6.70
CA ASP A 665 19.80 -8.93 -6.33
C ASP A 665 19.78 -7.56 -5.64
N THR A 666 18.88 -6.67 -6.06
CA THR A 666 18.76 -5.33 -5.47
C THR A 666 17.77 -5.28 -4.34
N ASN A 667 18.19 -4.69 -3.21
CA ASN A 667 17.39 -4.55 -2.00
C ASN A 667 16.56 -3.26 -2.00
N GLU A 668 16.32 -2.66 -3.17
CA GLU A 668 15.46 -1.49 -3.33
C GLU A 668 14.04 -1.78 -2.84
N SER A 669 13.38 -0.76 -2.28
CA SER A 669 12.00 -0.92 -1.87
C SER A 669 11.09 -1.09 -3.08
N PRO A 670 10.24 -2.13 -3.08
CA PRO A 670 9.30 -2.34 -4.16
C PRO A 670 8.09 -1.40 -4.07
N SER A 671 7.88 -0.68 -2.95
CA SER A 671 6.66 0.10 -2.69
C SER A 671 6.53 1.34 -3.57
N GLU A 672 7.60 2.12 -3.73
CA GLU A 672 7.58 3.33 -4.55
C GLU A 672 7.45 2.98 -6.03
N THR A 673 8.25 2.03 -6.48
CA THR A 673 8.24 1.54 -7.87
C THR A 673 6.90 0.92 -8.23
N SER A 674 6.32 0.07 -7.38
CA SER A 674 4.98 -0.50 -7.63
C SER A 674 3.89 0.58 -7.68
N SER A 675 3.91 1.55 -6.77
CA SER A 675 2.96 2.68 -6.77
C SER A 675 3.09 3.53 -8.04
N LEU A 676 4.32 3.79 -8.50
CA LEU A 676 4.57 4.51 -9.75
C LEU A 676 4.02 3.74 -10.96
N ILE A 677 4.29 2.42 -11.06
CA ILE A 677 3.78 1.58 -12.15
C ILE A 677 2.25 1.55 -12.14
N VAL A 678 1.63 1.47 -10.96
CA VAL A 678 0.17 1.50 -10.77
C VAL A 678 -0.42 2.85 -11.20
N ASP A 679 0.19 3.96 -10.81
CA ASP A 679 -0.24 5.29 -11.26
C ASP A 679 -0.09 5.48 -12.77
N LEU A 680 1.01 5.00 -13.35
CA LEU A 680 1.22 4.99 -14.80
C LEU A 680 0.18 4.12 -15.50
N THR A 681 -0.13 2.95 -14.95
CA THR A 681 -1.16 2.05 -15.45
C THR A 681 -2.53 2.73 -15.42
N ARG A 682 -2.88 3.42 -14.33
CA ARG A 682 -4.15 4.17 -14.22
C ARG A 682 -4.24 5.27 -15.29
N ARG A 683 -3.15 6.02 -15.52
CA ARG A 683 -3.09 7.04 -16.58
C ARG A 683 -3.12 6.43 -17.98
N TYR A 684 -2.50 5.27 -18.18
CA TYR A 684 -2.53 4.56 -19.45
C TYR A 684 -3.95 4.07 -19.76
N LEU A 685 -4.63 3.45 -18.81
CA LEU A 685 -6.00 2.94 -18.97
C LEU A 685 -7.05 4.05 -19.10
N SER A 686 -6.78 5.27 -18.61
CA SER A 686 -7.66 6.43 -18.86
C SER A 686 -7.55 6.93 -20.30
N LEU A 687 -6.40 6.78 -20.95
CA LEU A 687 -6.16 7.10 -22.35
C LEU A 687 -6.58 5.97 -23.29
N TYR A 688 -6.37 4.71 -22.90
CA TYR A 688 -6.67 3.50 -23.67
C TYR A 688 -7.61 2.54 -22.91
N PRO A 689 -8.91 2.88 -22.74
CA PRO A 689 -9.83 2.04 -21.96
C PRO A 689 -10.08 0.65 -22.54
N HIS A 690 -9.81 0.43 -23.82
CA HIS A 690 -9.97 -0.87 -24.48
C HIS A 690 -8.92 -1.90 -24.03
N GLU A 691 -7.75 -1.46 -23.58
CA GLU A 691 -6.68 -2.34 -23.10
C GLU A 691 -6.94 -2.92 -21.70
N ARG A 692 -8.01 -2.47 -21.01
CA ARG A 692 -8.41 -3.01 -19.70
C ARG A 692 -8.59 -4.53 -19.69
N ALA A 693 -9.06 -5.10 -20.81
CA ALA A 693 -9.33 -6.53 -20.93
C ALA A 693 -8.07 -7.39 -21.17
N ASN A 694 -6.95 -6.78 -21.55
CA ASN A 694 -5.70 -7.49 -21.87
C ASN A 694 -4.45 -6.62 -21.67
N LEU A 695 -4.33 -5.98 -20.50
CA LEU A 695 -3.18 -5.14 -20.18
C LEU A 695 -1.93 -6.00 -19.98
N SER A 696 -0.81 -5.53 -20.49
CA SER A 696 0.51 -6.17 -20.37
C SER A 696 1.58 -5.18 -19.86
N VAL A 697 2.20 -5.53 -18.74
CA VAL A 697 3.26 -4.75 -18.09
C VAL A 697 4.53 -5.59 -18.04
N VAL A 698 5.61 -5.15 -18.68
CA VAL A 698 6.90 -5.85 -18.69
C VAL A 698 7.85 -5.19 -17.69
N LEU A 699 8.32 -5.96 -16.71
CA LEU A 699 9.45 -5.59 -15.86
C LEU A 699 10.74 -6.07 -16.53
N PHE A 700 11.41 -5.16 -17.23
CA PHE A 700 12.60 -5.47 -18.01
C PHE A 700 13.88 -5.30 -17.18
N ASN A 701 14.74 -6.32 -17.21
CA ASN A 701 15.96 -6.42 -16.39
C ASN A 701 15.71 -6.10 -14.92
N CYS A 702 14.60 -6.62 -14.37
CA CYS A 702 14.31 -6.48 -12.96
C CYS A 702 15.27 -7.38 -12.15
N ASP A 703 16.19 -6.80 -11.39
CA ASP A 703 17.04 -7.56 -10.45
C ASP A 703 16.45 -7.60 -9.01
N SER A 704 15.16 -7.30 -8.81
CA SER A 704 14.53 -7.40 -7.49
C SER A 704 13.47 -8.49 -7.47
N ALA A 705 13.64 -9.50 -6.62
CA ALA A 705 12.61 -10.52 -6.43
C ALA A 705 11.34 -9.97 -5.74
N ARG A 706 11.43 -8.83 -5.04
CA ARG A 706 10.33 -8.23 -4.26
C ARG A 706 9.40 -7.34 -5.09
N LEU A 707 9.89 -6.72 -6.15
CA LEU A 707 9.07 -5.82 -6.99
C LEU A 707 7.85 -6.52 -7.62
N PRO A 708 7.98 -7.72 -8.21
CA PRO A 708 6.84 -8.39 -8.83
C PRO A 708 5.70 -8.63 -7.83
N TYR A 709 6.03 -8.97 -6.58
CA TYR A 709 5.05 -9.15 -5.51
C TYR A 709 4.30 -7.86 -5.16
N ALA A 710 5.04 -6.79 -4.84
CA ALA A 710 4.39 -5.53 -4.47
C ALA A 710 3.54 -4.98 -5.62
N LEU A 711 3.96 -5.18 -6.87
CA LEU A 711 3.19 -4.77 -8.04
C LEU A 711 1.89 -5.59 -8.16
N VAL A 712 1.96 -6.90 -7.93
CA VAL A 712 0.80 -7.79 -7.92
C VAL A 712 -0.21 -7.36 -6.85
N ASP A 713 0.26 -7.11 -5.62
CA ASP A 713 -0.59 -6.70 -4.51
C ASP A 713 -1.26 -5.35 -4.82
N LYS A 714 -0.49 -4.36 -5.29
CA LYS A 714 -1.00 -3.03 -5.64
C LYS A 714 -1.95 -3.02 -6.83
N ILE A 715 -1.71 -3.83 -7.86
CA ILE A 715 -2.64 -3.98 -8.98
C ILE A 715 -3.90 -4.74 -8.53
N SER A 716 -3.78 -5.67 -7.58
CA SER A 716 -4.95 -6.34 -7.00
C SER A 716 -5.84 -5.37 -6.22
N GLU A 717 -5.28 -4.39 -5.53
CA GLU A 717 -6.05 -3.28 -4.92
C GLU A 717 -6.85 -2.50 -5.98
N LEU A 718 -6.26 -2.20 -7.16
CA LEU A 718 -6.99 -1.56 -8.27
C LEU A 718 -8.15 -2.42 -8.80
N HIS A 719 -8.00 -3.75 -8.74
CA HIS A 719 -9.04 -4.68 -9.19
C HIS A 719 -10.28 -4.68 -8.30
N GLU A 720 -10.17 -4.29 -7.02
CA GLU A 720 -11.34 -4.17 -6.14
C GLU A 720 -12.30 -3.07 -6.62
N ASP A 721 -11.78 -2.03 -7.27
CA ASP A 721 -12.55 -0.92 -7.83
C ASP A 721 -12.97 -1.14 -9.30
N GLU A 722 -12.17 -1.86 -10.11
CA GLU A 722 -12.42 -2.08 -11.55
C GLU A 722 -12.54 -3.58 -11.94
N GLU A 723 -13.75 -4.14 -11.78
CA GLU A 723 -14.03 -5.59 -11.92
C GLU A 723 -13.72 -6.28 -13.27
N ASP A 724 -13.47 -5.52 -14.35
CA ASP A 724 -13.20 -6.02 -15.71
C ASP A 724 -11.71 -5.96 -16.12
N MET A 725 -10.82 -5.51 -15.23
CA MET A 725 -9.38 -5.40 -15.52
C MET A 725 -8.69 -6.78 -15.52
N ARG A 726 -7.90 -7.05 -16.56
CA ARG A 726 -6.97 -8.19 -16.62
C ARG A 726 -5.57 -7.67 -16.94
N CYS A 727 -4.61 -8.00 -16.08
CA CYS A 727 -3.23 -7.54 -16.23
C CYS A 727 -2.25 -8.73 -16.23
N GLN A 728 -1.35 -8.75 -17.21
CA GLN A 728 -0.26 -9.70 -17.34
C GLN A 728 1.06 -8.99 -17.06
N ILE A 729 1.74 -9.42 -16.00
CA ILE A 729 3.06 -8.92 -15.61
C ILE A 729 4.11 -9.86 -16.21
N PHE A 730 4.96 -9.35 -17.09
CA PHE A 730 6.05 -10.11 -17.71
C PHE A 730 7.38 -9.81 -17.03
N LEU A 731 8.06 -10.83 -16.51
CA LEU A 731 9.45 -10.70 -16.05
C LEU A 731 10.40 -11.06 -17.19
N ARG A 732 11.31 -10.13 -17.51
CA ARG A 732 12.36 -10.34 -18.51
C ARG A 732 13.71 -9.94 -17.95
N HIS A 733 14.72 -10.74 -18.25
CA HIS A 733 16.11 -10.44 -17.89
C HIS A 733 17.05 -10.90 -19.02
N ARG A 734 18.10 -10.12 -19.33
CA ARG A 734 19.08 -10.46 -20.38
C ARG A 734 19.92 -11.70 -20.04
N ASP A 735 20.15 -11.93 -18.76
CA ASP A 735 20.84 -13.10 -18.21
C ASP A 735 19.81 -14.14 -17.75
N GLY A 736 19.80 -15.30 -18.42
CA GLY A 736 18.88 -16.40 -18.10
C GLY A 736 19.24 -17.17 -16.83
N GLN A 737 20.45 -17.05 -16.28
CA GLN A 737 20.76 -17.60 -14.95
C GLN A 737 20.11 -16.75 -13.87
N LYS A 738 20.28 -15.42 -13.92
CA LYS A 738 19.61 -14.49 -13.01
C LYS A 738 18.09 -14.61 -13.05
N LEU A 739 17.50 -14.79 -14.24
CA LEU A 739 16.05 -15.00 -14.37
C LEU A 739 15.57 -16.25 -13.62
N ARG A 740 16.34 -17.35 -13.69
CA ARG A 740 16.04 -18.59 -12.96
C ARG A 740 16.20 -18.42 -11.45
N GLU A 741 17.24 -17.72 -11.01
CA GLU A 741 17.45 -17.44 -9.58
C GLU A 741 16.35 -16.54 -8.99
N LEU A 742 15.94 -15.50 -9.73
CA LEU A 742 14.79 -14.67 -9.36
C LEU A 742 13.51 -15.51 -9.27
N TYR A 743 13.31 -16.43 -10.20
CA TYR A 743 12.17 -17.35 -10.17
C TYR A 743 12.21 -18.27 -8.94
N GLU A 744 13.37 -18.86 -8.62
CA GLU A 744 13.54 -19.68 -7.41
C GLU A 744 13.25 -18.88 -6.13
N LYS A 745 13.72 -17.64 -6.05
CA LYS A 745 13.46 -16.76 -4.90
C LYS A 745 11.99 -16.38 -4.77
N ILE A 746 11.35 -16.09 -5.90
CA ILE A 746 9.91 -15.84 -5.98
C ILE A 746 9.18 -17.08 -5.43
N ILE A 747 9.35 -18.27 -6.02
CA ILE A 747 8.68 -19.48 -5.52
C ILE A 747 9.02 -19.76 -4.04
N GLY A 748 10.28 -19.63 -3.64
CA GLY A 748 10.70 -19.86 -2.25
C GLY A 748 10.08 -18.91 -1.22
N SER A 749 9.65 -17.72 -1.65
CA SER A 749 8.94 -16.75 -0.79
C SER A 749 7.42 -16.94 -0.74
N SER A 750 6.86 -17.77 -1.62
CA SER A 750 5.41 -17.94 -1.83
C SER A 750 4.69 -18.89 -0.85
N ASP A 751 5.39 -19.47 0.12
CA ASP A 751 4.78 -20.30 1.19
C ASP A 751 3.82 -19.52 2.13
N ALA A 752 3.67 -18.20 1.94
CA ALA A 752 2.80 -17.35 2.75
C ALA A 752 1.35 -17.23 2.24
N ASP A 753 1.06 -17.37 0.94
CA ASP A 753 -0.30 -17.25 0.39
C ASP A 753 -0.44 -18.02 -0.94
N ALA A 754 -0.86 -19.29 -0.85
CA ALA A 754 -0.91 -20.22 -1.98
C ALA A 754 -2.05 -19.96 -3.00
N ASP A 755 -3.06 -19.16 -2.64
CA ASP A 755 -4.28 -18.97 -3.46
C ASP A 755 -4.22 -17.76 -4.41
N THR A 756 -3.26 -16.85 -4.25
CA THR A 756 -3.12 -15.65 -5.10
C THR A 756 -2.15 -15.88 -6.28
N PHE A 757 -1.36 -16.96 -6.22
CA PHE A 757 -0.14 -17.09 -7.00
C PHE A 757 -0.21 -18.27 -7.99
N VAL A 758 -0.28 -17.97 -9.30
CA VAL A 758 -0.06 -18.98 -10.35
C VAL A 758 1.11 -18.52 -11.23
N SER A 759 2.31 -18.94 -10.85
CA SER A 759 3.45 -18.88 -11.76
C SER A 759 3.32 -20.02 -12.78
N SER A 760 3.23 -19.69 -14.06
CA SER A 760 3.13 -20.68 -15.13
C SER A 760 3.98 -20.21 -16.31
N GLU A 761 5.05 -20.94 -16.62
CA GLU A 761 5.80 -20.78 -17.88
C GLU A 761 5.01 -21.23 -19.12
N ALA A 762 4.00 -22.11 -18.97
CA ALA A 762 3.54 -22.95 -20.08
C ALA A 762 2.06 -22.82 -20.50
N ALA A 763 1.20 -22.07 -19.80
CA ALA A 763 -0.23 -22.02 -20.14
C ALA A 763 -0.71 -20.62 -20.57
N LYS A 764 -0.71 -20.35 -21.88
CA LYS A 764 -1.46 -19.22 -22.46
C LYS A 764 -2.98 -19.32 -22.19
N ASP A 765 -3.48 -20.54 -21.95
CA ASP A 765 -4.89 -20.85 -21.69
C ASP A 765 -5.29 -20.79 -20.20
N PHE A 766 -4.46 -20.15 -19.35
CA PHE A 766 -4.77 -19.84 -17.94
C PHE A 766 -6.13 -19.09 -17.85
N MET A 767 -6.90 -19.02 -16.76
CA MET A 767 -8.05 -18.09 -16.60
C MET A 767 -7.89 -17.18 -15.36
N ALA A 768 -6.66 -16.78 -15.04
CA ALA A 768 -6.38 -15.87 -13.93
C ALA A 768 -6.50 -14.39 -14.36
N ARG A 769 -7.08 -13.54 -13.49
CA ARG A 769 -7.27 -12.09 -13.70
C ARG A 769 -5.95 -11.30 -13.62
N LEU A 770 -5.00 -11.80 -12.85
CA LEU A 770 -3.62 -11.33 -12.77
C LEU A 770 -2.68 -12.49 -13.06
N ARG A 771 -1.63 -12.30 -13.85
CA ARG A 771 -0.63 -13.34 -14.16
C ARG A 771 0.78 -12.78 -14.10
N ILE A 772 1.71 -13.53 -13.54
CA ILE A 772 3.14 -13.30 -13.74
C ILE A 772 3.63 -14.31 -14.77
N ALA A 773 4.04 -13.84 -15.94
CA ALA A 773 4.64 -14.65 -16.99
C ALA A 773 6.14 -14.37 -17.05
N ILE A 774 6.94 -15.42 -17.15
CA ILE A 774 8.39 -15.32 -17.28
C ILE A 774 8.73 -15.65 -18.72
N MET A 775 9.45 -14.75 -19.40
CA MET A 775 9.88 -14.97 -20.77
C MET A 775 11.40 -15.10 -20.81
N ALA A 776 11.88 -16.33 -20.93
CA ALA A 776 13.31 -16.64 -21.04
C ALA A 776 13.87 -16.36 -22.45
N ASP A 777 13.05 -16.53 -23.50
CA ASP A 777 13.50 -16.40 -24.89
C ASP A 777 13.29 -14.99 -25.46
N GLN A 778 14.28 -14.54 -26.25
CA GLN A 778 14.12 -13.41 -27.15
C GLN A 778 13.10 -13.79 -28.22
N ALA A 779 11.82 -13.46 -27.97
CA ALA A 779 10.80 -13.55 -29.01
C ALA A 779 11.29 -12.76 -30.24
N PRO A 780 11.14 -13.29 -31.47
CA PRO A 780 11.54 -12.58 -32.67
C PRO A 780 10.89 -11.19 -32.72
N VAL A 781 11.62 -10.20 -33.24
CA VAL A 781 11.12 -8.82 -33.35
C VAL A 781 9.78 -8.84 -34.11
N PRO A 782 8.68 -8.35 -33.52
CA PRO A 782 7.39 -8.32 -34.18
C PRO A 782 7.46 -7.54 -35.50
N ASP A 783 6.64 -7.91 -36.49
CA ASP A 783 6.50 -7.08 -37.70
C ASP A 783 6.01 -5.69 -37.25
N PRO A 784 6.64 -4.58 -37.69
CA PRO A 784 6.19 -3.22 -37.36
C PRO A 784 4.71 -2.95 -37.64
N LYS A 785 4.08 -3.74 -38.52
CA LYS A 785 2.64 -3.68 -38.83
C LYS A 785 1.74 -4.22 -37.73
N ASP A 786 2.24 -5.12 -36.88
CA ASP A 786 1.46 -5.76 -35.80
C ASP A 786 1.35 -4.89 -34.55
N GLY A 787 2.01 -3.73 -34.53
CA GLY A 787 2.06 -2.83 -33.38
C GLY A 787 3.01 -3.33 -32.27
N PRO A 788 3.15 -2.56 -31.18
CA PRO A 788 3.94 -2.98 -30.04
C PRO A 788 3.31 -4.24 -29.39
N PRO A 789 4.13 -5.26 -29.03
CA PRO A 789 3.62 -6.53 -28.51
C PRO A 789 3.19 -6.45 -27.03
N HIS A 790 3.52 -5.35 -26.35
CA HIS A 790 3.27 -5.11 -24.93
C HIS A 790 2.91 -3.64 -24.72
N ASP A 791 2.07 -3.35 -23.72
CA ASP A 791 1.52 -2.01 -23.49
C ASP A 791 2.48 -1.11 -22.74
N ILE A 792 3.10 -1.63 -21.67
CA ILE A 792 4.01 -0.87 -20.81
C ILE A 792 5.28 -1.69 -20.60
N VAL A 793 6.44 -1.08 -20.90
CA VAL A 793 7.75 -1.65 -20.55
C VAL A 793 8.40 -0.75 -19.51
N PHE A 794 8.65 -1.30 -18.34
CA PHE A 794 9.26 -0.60 -17.22
C PHE A 794 10.73 -1.02 -17.07
N LEU A 795 11.61 -0.03 -17.01
CA LEU A 795 13.05 -0.21 -16.77
C LEU A 795 13.41 0.41 -15.42
N GLN A 796 13.44 -0.40 -14.36
CA GLN A 796 13.86 0.06 -13.03
C GLN A 796 15.39 0.12 -12.97
N ASP A 797 15.96 1.31 -12.96
CA ASP A 797 17.40 1.58 -12.78
C ASP A 797 18.35 0.82 -13.72
N VAL A 798 17.83 0.19 -14.78
CA VAL A 798 18.59 -0.62 -15.73
C VAL A 798 19.72 0.20 -16.37
N ILE A 799 19.45 1.45 -16.73
CA ILE A 799 20.44 2.33 -17.36
C ILE A 799 21.54 2.69 -16.36
N ALA A 800 21.16 3.11 -15.15
CA ALA A 800 22.11 3.52 -14.10
C ALA A 800 23.03 2.37 -13.69
N ARG A 801 22.47 1.16 -13.54
CA ARG A 801 23.20 -0.05 -13.12
C ARG A 801 24.23 -0.54 -14.12
N HIS A 802 24.00 -0.30 -15.42
CA HIS A 802 24.94 -0.62 -16.49
C HIS A 802 25.86 0.56 -16.86
N ALA A 803 25.74 1.69 -16.17
CA ALA A 803 26.63 2.82 -16.38
C ALA A 803 28.04 2.52 -15.83
N ARG A 804 29.02 3.28 -16.33
CA ARG A 804 30.38 3.26 -15.79
C ARG A 804 30.54 4.39 -14.79
N LEU A 805 30.97 4.06 -13.57
CA LEU A 805 31.38 5.06 -12.60
C LEU A 805 32.72 5.68 -13.04
N GLU A 806 32.69 6.97 -13.39
CA GLU A 806 33.87 7.77 -13.71
C GLU A 806 33.90 9.01 -12.82
N TRP A 807 35.08 9.32 -12.26
CA TRP A 807 35.32 10.56 -11.53
C TRP A 807 35.98 11.53 -12.49
N TYR A 808 35.32 12.66 -12.78
CA TYR A 808 35.82 13.74 -13.64
C TYR A 808 36.54 14.82 -12.84
#